data_AF-A0A2T1GKF1-F1
#
_entry.id   AF-A0A2T1GKF1-F1
#
_cell.length_a   1.000
_cell.length_b   1.000
_cell.length_c   1.000
_cell.angle_alpha   90.00
_cell.angle_beta   90.00
_cell.angle_gamma   90.00
#
_symmetry.space_group_name_H-M   'P 1'
#
loop_
_entity.id
_entity.type
_entity.pdbx_description
1 polymer ?
#
loop_
_entity_poly.entity_id
_entity_poly.type
_entity_poly.pdbx_seq_one_letter_code
_entity_poly.pdbx_strand_id
1 'polypeptide(L)'
;MSIVITSEILQAYSLCPRKAYLLMYGKKGETLHEYEQILIRNQLENQSKNWEIIQQKHINVYPYSISNLENGYEVLIDANLAADKFQVNCSILLTRVNNLSYEPTIFIGTHTINNTDKISLMFVSHVLTKIQGNTPETGYIVNIKGESRRLNLKESHKVIMPLLEPLQEWLNQSSPEEPPVILNKHCSLCQFREQCKAKAIQEDNLSLLDKVTSKIVTQYAKKGIFTVKQLSYLFKPRKRKRRAKKPPALTHDLKLQALAIRTGKIYLQEIPSIKRQETELYLDLEGLPDLSLYYLIGLLVRQGDNISYYPFWADCIEDEIKIWQNFLEFIAQYADIPIYHYGSYDLRAIKTLDKRYGTDNQALIARLFNVNKEVYGKVYFPVYSNKLKEVANFIGATWTETDASGIQSLVWRHYWNDSYETQYKSKLITYNQEDCYALKLLVDELEKIKCSADVLSDVDFAQSPKSQVSKSGEKIGSQFEMILKFASIKYEKKKISFSQGQIVEGRKRGGANPSRAVPKPNKIVQVPQANTCLKCGYNPLRLMEISAARTIIDLALTKNGIKKITTKYIGFYEYCVQCHRKYSPPKILEFESRQFYGHKFKSWIVYQRVALRLPFESILELAKEQFNEEMSSTRITYFLKNLAKYYAETEKAIIRQLLESPFVHVDETNFTINGVNWYVWVFTNGKYVIFKLTETRETGIVHQILDKYEGVLISDFYTGYDSVPCKQQKCWVHLIRNLNKDLRENPFDMEYEGLILGIRNLIIPIMEAVQENGLNKLNFQRFEKEIDSFYENFIENKHYKSDLTSRYQQHFKKYRDALFTFLRQDEIPWHNNTAENAIRHVAIQRDISKASFHEEPTRNYLVLLGIRQTCRYQNKSFFSFLFSEDTDLDNFKPRKSRHNKKQKLTYS
;
A
#
# COMPACT_ATOMS: atom_id res chain seq x y z
N MET A 1 21.53 26.87 -47.18
CA MET A 1 22.36 25.66 -47.33
C MET A 1 21.46 24.45 -47.18
N SER A 2 21.51 23.50 -48.10
CA SER A 2 20.80 22.22 -47.94
C SER A 2 21.44 21.42 -46.81
N ILE A 3 20.67 21.03 -45.81
CA ILE A 3 21.14 20.19 -44.70
C ILE A 3 21.48 18.80 -45.25
N VAL A 4 22.64 18.27 -44.87
CA VAL A 4 23.12 16.92 -45.22
C VAL A 4 23.23 16.08 -43.95
N ILE A 5 23.00 14.76 -44.07
CA ILE A 5 23.14 13.81 -42.96
C ILE A 5 24.60 13.37 -42.89
N THR A 6 25.25 13.71 -41.77
CA THR A 6 26.65 13.36 -41.49
C THR A 6 26.78 12.19 -40.51
N SER A 7 27.97 11.61 -40.39
CA SER A 7 28.26 10.60 -39.35
C SER A 7 27.92 11.11 -37.95
N GLU A 8 28.21 12.38 -37.67
CA GLU A 8 27.88 13.04 -36.40
C GLU A 8 26.36 13.07 -36.15
N ILE A 9 25.57 13.43 -37.17
CA ILE A 9 24.10 13.48 -37.06
C ILE A 9 23.53 12.07 -36.82
N LEU A 10 24.02 11.05 -37.54
CA LEU A 10 23.54 9.68 -37.37
C LEU A 10 23.89 9.11 -36.00
N GLN A 11 25.13 9.32 -35.53
CA GLN A 11 25.54 8.96 -34.17
C GLN A 11 24.66 9.67 -33.14
N ALA A 12 24.47 10.98 -33.30
CA ALA A 12 23.60 11.77 -32.44
C ALA A 12 22.19 11.21 -32.39
N TYR A 13 21.61 10.77 -33.52
CA TYR A 13 20.27 10.18 -33.57
C TYR A 13 20.21 8.84 -32.82
N SER A 14 21.23 8.00 -33.00
CA SER A 14 21.34 6.71 -32.29
C SER A 14 21.40 6.85 -30.76
N LEU A 15 21.93 7.97 -30.27
CA LEU A 15 22.03 8.29 -28.85
C LEU A 15 20.80 9.06 -28.34
N CYS A 16 20.33 10.04 -29.12
CA CYS A 16 19.25 10.96 -28.77
C CYS A 16 18.68 11.66 -30.02
N PRO A 17 17.46 11.32 -30.47
CA PRO A 17 16.81 11.97 -31.62
C PRO A 17 16.78 13.50 -31.53
N ARG A 18 16.58 14.05 -30.33
CA ARG A 18 16.60 15.50 -30.10
C ARG A 18 17.97 16.13 -30.32
N LYS A 19 19.09 15.44 -29.99
CA LYS A 19 20.46 15.93 -30.30
C LYS A 19 20.63 16.06 -31.81
N ALA A 20 20.24 15.03 -32.57
CA ALA A 20 20.31 15.07 -34.04
C ALA A 20 19.46 16.19 -34.63
N TYR A 21 18.23 16.36 -34.17
CA TYR A 21 17.36 17.46 -34.61
C TYR A 21 17.99 18.83 -34.34
N LEU A 22 18.54 19.05 -33.14
CA LEU A 22 19.17 20.32 -32.79
C LEU A 22 20.46 20.59 -33.59
N LEU A 23 21.22 19.56 -33.94
CA LEU A 23 22.37 19.68 -34.86
C LEU A 23 21.93 20.07 -36.28
N MET A 24 20.79 19.55 -36.75
CA MET A 24 20.28 19.81 -38.10
C MET A 24 19.56 21.15 -38.24
N TYR A 25 18.70 21.51 -37.27
CA TYR A 25 17.73 22.61 -37.38
C TYR A 25 17.79 23.62 -36.24
N GLY A 26 18.49 23.30 -35.15
CA GLY A 26 18.56 24.14 -33.95
C GLY A 26 19.56 25.29 -34.07
N LYS A 27 19.59 26.15 -33.05
CA LYS A 27 20.74 27.06 -32.84
C LYS A 27 21.97 26.21 -32.48
N LYS A 28 23.17 26.65 -32.87
CA LYS A 28 24.42 26.02 -32.41
C LYS A 28 24.36 25.85 -30.89
N GLY A 29 24.62 24.62 -30.43
CA GLY A 29 24.70 24.32 -29.01
C GLY A 29 25.85 25.06 -28.33
N GLU A 30 26.00 24.84 -27.02
CA GLU A 30 27.22 25.23 -26.33
C GLU A 30 28.43 24.47 -26.93
N THR A 31 29.63 24.84 -26.50
CA THR A 31 30.85 24.11 -26.87
C THR A 31 30.71 22.63 -26.44
N LEU A 32 31.26 21.71 -27.24
CA LEU A 32 31.35 20.29 -26.88
C LEU A 32 31.97 20.13 -25.48
N HIS A 33 31.55 19.12 -24.74
CA HIS A 33 32.17 18.82 -23.44
C HIS A 33 33.67 18.55 -23.63
N GLU A 34 34.53 19.03 -22.73
CA GLU A 34 36.00 18.91 -22.86
C GLU A 34 36.45 17.47 -23.11
N TYR A 35 35.84 16.50 -22.42
CA TYR A 35 36.06 15.08 -22.69
C TYR A 35 35.79 14.66 -24.15
N GLU A 36 34.69 15.11 -24.79
CA GLU A 36 34.44 14.83 -26.21
C GLU A 36 35.52 15.49 -27.10
N GLN A 37 35.99 16.70 -26.75
CA GLN A 37 37.09 17.36 -27.47
C GLN A 37 38.41 16.58 -27.37
N ILE A 38 38.72 16.03 -26.19
CA ILE A 38 39.88 15.16 -25.97
C ILE A 38 39.78 13.91 -26.84
N LEU A 39 38.61 13.26 -26.91
CA LEU A 39 38.41 12.10 -27.78
C LEU A 39 38.60 12.44 -29.25
N ILE A 40 38.12 13.60 -29.72
CA ILE A 40 38.32 14.06 -31.10
C ILE A 40 39.81 14.32 -31.37
N ARG A 41 40.51 14.99 -30.45
CA ARG A 41 41.96 15.21 -30.56
C ARG A 41 42.73 13.89 -30.65
N ASN A 42 42.43 12.95 -29.77
CA ASN A 42 43.04 11.62 -29.78
C ASN A 42 42.75 10.86 -31.09
N GLN A 43 41.56 11.02 -31.65
CA GLN A 43 41.20 10.44 -32.95
C GLN A 43 42.07 11.02 -34.07
N LEU A 44 42.25 12.34 -34.11
CA LEU A 44 43.07 13.02 -35.11
C LEU A 44 44.55 12.62 -34.98
N GLU A 45 45.08 12.55 -33.76
CA GLU A 45 46.45 12.07 -33.52
C GLU A 45 46.63 10.61 -33.95
N ASN A 46 45.65 9.75 -33.67
CA ASN A 46 45.66 8.36 -34.10
C ASN A 46 45.64 8.24 -35.64
N GLN A 47 44.83 9.05 -36.29
CA GLN A 47 44.76 9.12 -37.75
C GLN A 47 46.08 9.57 -38.38
N SER A 48 46.70 10.64 -37.87
CA SER A 48 48.02 11.12 -38.33
C SER A 48 49.11 10.05 -38.19
N LYS A 49 49.21 9.42 -37.01
CA LYS A 49 50.19 8.34 -36.76
C LYS A 49 50.02 7.18 -37.73
N ASN A 50 48.78 6.75 -37.99
CA ASN A 50 48.54 5.62 -38.90
C ASN A 50 48.71 6.00 -40.38
N TRP A 51 48.47 7.26 -40.76
CA TRP A 51 48.77 7.73 -42.11
C TRP A 51 50.26 7.65 -42.43
N GLU A 52 51.14 8.06 -41.51
CA GLU A 52 52.59 7.92 -41.67
C GLU A 52 53.01 6.45 -41.88
N ILE A 53 52.45 5.54 -41.09
CA ILE A 53 52.71 4.10 -41.22
C ILE A 53 52.26 3.56 -42.59
N ILE A 54 51.12 4.03 -43.10
CA ILE A 54 50.57 3.58 -44.38
C ILE A 54 51.40 4.12 -45.54
N GLN A 55 51.82 5.38 -45.49
CA GLN A 55 52.71 5.98 -46.49
C GLN A 55 54.06 5.27 -46.57
N GLN A 56 54.55 4.70 -45.46
CA GLN A 56 55.78 3.89 -45.45
C GLN A 56 55.56 2.46 -46.00
N LYS A 57 54.36 1.89 -45.84
CA LYS A 57 54.06 0.49 -46.23
C LYS A 57 53.55 0.34 -47.66
N HIS A 58 52.91 1.36 -48.23
CA HIS A 58 52.33 1.33 -49.56
C HIS A 58 53.00 2.38 -50.45
N ILE A 59 53.42 1.97 -51.65
CA ILE A 59 54.10 2.85 -52.62
C ILE A 59 53.11 3.83 -53.30
N ASN A 60 51.84 3.42 -53.40
CA ASN A 60 50.79 4.10 -54.17
C ASN A 60 49.64 4.59 -53.27
N VAL A 61 49.91 5.56 -52.39
CA VAL A 61 48.91 6.19 -51.51
C VAL A 61 48.47 7.52 -52.12
N TYR A 62 47.17 7.68 -52.39
CA TYR A 62 46.63 8.90 -53.00
C TYR A 62 45.52 9.52 -52.15
N PRO A 63 45.34 10.86 -52.17
CA PRO A 63 44.15 11.47 -51.59
C PRO A 63 42.91 10.99 -52.35
N TYR A 64 41.80 10.82 -51.64
CA TYR A 64 40.54 10.47 -52.26
C TYR A 64 40.07 11.55 -53.25
N SER A 65 39.71 11.10 -54.44
CA SER A 65 38.89 11.83 -55.40
C SER A 65 38.08 10.80 -56.20
N ILE A 66 36.98 11.21 -56.83
CA ILE A 66 36.18 10.31 -57.68
C ILE A 66 37.07 9.73 -58.79
N SER A 67 37.92 10.55 -59.40
CA SER A 67 38.87 10.09 -60.41
C SER A 67 39.88 9.07 -59.87
N ASN A 68 40.42 9.28 -58.65
CA ASN A 68 41.35 8.32 -58.05
C ASN A 68 40.67 6.99 -57.66
N LEU A 69 39.38 7.03 -57.29
CA LEU A 69 38.56 5.85 -57.05
C LEU A 69 38.27 5.09 -58.34
N GLU A 70 37.91 5.78 -59.43
CA GLU A 70 37.67 5.20 -60.76
C GLU A 70 38.95 4.62 -61.39
N ASN A 71 40.10 5.25 -61.14
CA ASN A 71 41.41 4.76 -61.56
C ASN A 71 41.88 3.51 -60.80
N GLY A 72 41.16 3.10 -59.73
CA GLY A 72 41.43 1.86 -59.02
C GLY A 72 42.72 1.87 -58.19
N TYR A 73 43.16 3.02 -57.69
CA TYR A 73 44.34 3.08 -56.81
C TYR A 73 44.12 2.26 -55.54
N GLU A 74 45.16 1.53 -55.12
CA GLU A 74 45.09 0.56 -54.02
C GLU A 74 44.65 1.19 -52.68
N VAL A 75 45.19 2.37 -52.37
CA VAL A 75 44.97 3.05 -51.08
C VAL A 75 44.57 4.50 -51.31
N LEU A 76 43.37 4.86 -50.85
CA LEU A 76 42.88 6.24 -50.84
C LEU A 76 42.77 6.73 -49.40
N ILE A 77 43.31 7.91 -49.11
CA ILE A 77 43.27 8.53 -47.78
C ILE A 77 42.40 9.79 -47.76
N ASP A 78 41.92 10.16 -46.57
CA ASP A 78 41.04 11.32 -46.33
C ASP A 78 39.81 11.32 -47.26
N ALA A 79 39.11 10.19 -47.27
CA ALA A 79 37.96 9.97 -48.12
C ALA A 79 36.71 10.70 -47.60
N ASN A 80 36.53 11.92 -48.08
CA ASN A 80 35.31 12.70 -47.93
C ASN A 80 34.25 12.23 -48.94
N LEU A 81 33.52 11.18 -48.56
CA LEU A 81 32.48 10.57 -49.39
C LEU A 81 31.18 11.36 -49.31
N ALA A 82 30.57 11.65 -50.46
CA ALA A 82 29.26 12.28 -50.55
C ALA A 82 28.41 11.61 -51.62
N ALA A 83 27.18 11.26 -51.26
CA ALA A 83 26.18 10.70 -52.18
C ALA A 83 24.78 11.08 -51.71
N ASP A 84 23.90 11.47 -52.64
CA ASP A 84 22.57 12.02 -52.34
C ASP A 84 22.62 13.19 -51.34
N LYS A 85 21.96 13.07 -50.18
CA LYS A 85 22.01 14.02 -49.05
C LYS A 85 22.88 13.49 -47.90
N PHE A 86 23.80 12.57 -48.17
CA PHE A 86 24.70 11.97 -47.17
C PHE A 86 26.14 12.43 -47.36
N GLN A 87 26.83 12.69 -46.26
CA GLN A 87 28.25 13.03 -46.27
C GLN A 87 28.98 12.35 -45.11
N VAL A 88 30.10 11.68 -45.39
CA VAL A 88 30.90 10.98 -44.37
C VAL A 88 32.38 11.19 -44.64
N ASN A 89 33.17 11.29 -43.57
CA ASN A 89 34.62 11.19 -43.66
C ASN A 89 35.03 9.75 -43.31
N CYS A 90 35.80 9.14 -44.20
CA CYS A 90 36.45 7.85 -44.00
C CYS A 90 37.95 8.04 -44.08
N SER A 91 38.68 7.51 -43.11
CA SER A 91 40.12 7.78 -43.01
C SER A 91 40.92 7.13 -44.14
N ILE A 92 40.59 5.87 -44.48
CA ILE A 92 41.23 5.09 -45.55
C ILE A 92 40.21 4.23 -46.28
N LEU A 93 40.33 4.17 -47.60
CA LEU A 93 39.72 3.15 -48.45
C LEU A 93 40.82 2.27 -49.03
N LEU A 94 40.69 0.96 -48.87
CA LEU A 94 41.66 -0.02 -49.35
C LEU A 94 40.99 -0.99 -50.33
N THR A 95 41.60 -1.26 -51.47
CA THR A 95 41.20 -2.36 -52.37
C THR A 95 42.35 -3.36 -52.53
N ARG A 96 42.06 -4.66 -52.61
CA ARG A 96 43.10 -5.71 -52.57
C ARG A 96 43.52 -6.26 -53.92
N VAL A 97 42.63 -6.46 -54.91
CA VAL A 97 42.96 -6.98 -56.26
C VAL A 97 41.74 -6.80 -57.17
N ASN A 98 41.88 -6.22 -58.39
CA ASN A 98 41.02 -6.17 -59.61
C ASN A 98 39.47 -6.11 -59.51
N ASN A 99 38.87 -6.25 -58.34
CA ASN A 99 37.49 -6.02 -58.02
C ASN A 99 37.43 -4.61 -57.43
N LEU A 100 36.75 -3.71 -58.12
CA LEU A 100 36.57 -2.29 -57.79
C LEU A 100 35.75 -2.05 -56.50
N SER A 101 35.89 -2.90 -55.47
CA SER A 101 35.20 -2.79 -54.19
C SER A 101 36.18 -2.36 -53.10
N TYR A 102 36.10 -1.10 -52.69
CA TYR A 102 36.89 -0.58 -51.58
C TYR A 102 36.33 -1.01 -50.23
N GLU A 103 37.23 -1.32 -49.29
CA GLU A 103 36.93 -1.58 -47.88
C GLU A 103 37.24 -0.34 -47.04
N PRO A 104 36.28 0.17 -46.26
CA PRO A 104 36.49 1.37 -45.44
C PRO A 104 37.21 1.07 -44.14
N THR A 105 38.08 1.99 -43.72
CA THR A 105 38.69 2.03 -42.39
C THR A 105 38.47 3.38 -41.74
N ILE A 106 38.10 3.36 -40.45
CA ILE A 106 38.01 4.56 -39.61
C ILE A 106 38.94 4.47 -38.40
N PHE A 107 39.51 5.60 -38.00
CA PHE A 107 40.24 5.75 -36.74
C PHE A 107 39.32 6.30 -35.66
N ILE A 108 39.50 5.84 -34.42
CA ILE A 108 38.79 6.33 -33.25
C ILE A 108 39.76 6.86 -32.19
N GLY A 109 39.27 7.73 -31.31
CA GLY A 109 40.06 8.35 -30.23
C GLY A 109 40.05 7.61 -28.90
N THR A 110 39.45 6.42 -28.84
CA THR A 110 39.37 5.56 -27.65
C THR A 110 40.25 4.31 -27.81
N HIS A 111 40.61 3.67 -26.69
CA HIS A 111 41.26 2.37 -26.64
C HIS A 111 40.28 1.23 -26.93
N THR A 112 39.00 1.39 -26.60
CA THR A 112 37.98 0.37 -26.80
C THR A 112 36.98 0.80 -27.87
N ILE A 113 36.57 -0.16 -28.71
CA ILE A 113 35.59 0.05 -29.78
C ILE A 113 34.18 -0.08 -29.20
N ASN A 114 33.41 1.00 -29.27
CA ASN A 114 32.05 1.08 -28.79
C ASN A 114 31.02 0.82 -29.92
N ASN A 115 29.73 1.03 -29.64
CA ASN A 115 28.68 0.81 -30.64
C ASN A 115 28.51 1.97 -31.62
N THR A 116 28.76 3.22 -31.21
CA THR A 116 28.70 4.40 -32.09
C THR A 116 29.80 4.38 -33.14
N ASP A 117 30.98 3.82 -32.83
CA ASP A 117 32.06 3.61 -33.80
C ASP A 117 31.63 2.62 -34.90
N LYS A 118 30.96 1.52 -34.50
CA LYS A 118 30.43 0.53 -35.45
C LYS A 118 29.35 1.13 -36.35
N ILE A 119 28.44 1.92 -35.78
CA ILE A 119 27.40 2.65 -36.54
C ILE A 119 28.06 3.58 -37.57
N SER A 120 29.14 4.26 -37.18
CA SER A 120 29.86 5.17 -38.07
C SER A 120 30.49 4.45 -39.26
N LEU A 121 31.17 3.33 -39.00
CA LEU A 121 31.75 2.51 -40.07
C LEU A 121 30.66 1.93 -40.99
N MET A 122 29.54 1.47 -40.42
CA MET A 122 28.41 0.97 -41.19
C MET A 122 27.76 2.08 -42.05
N PHE A 123 27.74 3.32 -41.55
CA PHE A 123 27.25 4.46 -42.34
C PHE A 123 28.21 4.83 -43.47
N VAL A 124 29.52 4.81 -43.21
CA VAL A 124 30.54 4.93 -44.26
C VAL A 124 30.33 3.88 -45.34
N SER A 125 30.12 2.62 -44.96
CA SER A 125 29.80 1.53 -45.90
C SER A 125 28.56 1.80 -46.73
N HIS A 126 27.51 2.39 -46.14
CA HIS A 126 26.28 2.72 -46.84
C HIS A 126 26.50 3.80 -47.90
N VAL A 127 27.21 4.88 -47.56
CA VAL A 127 27.53 5.95 -48.52
C VAL A 127 28.49 5.44 -49.60
N LEU A 128 29.51 4.66 -49.23
CA LEU A 128 30.43 4.06 -50.18
C LEU A 128 29.71 3.15 -51.18
N THR A 129 28.76 2.32 -50.72
CA THR A 129 27.94 1.46 -51.59
C THR A 129 27.24 2.26 -52.69
N LYS A 130 26.75 3.47 -52.38
CA LYS A 130 26.10 4.35 -53.35
C LYS A 130 27.06 4.92 -54.39
N ILE A 131 28.33 5.07 -54.04
CA ILE A 131 29.38 5.63 -54.91
C ILE A 131 29.95 4.56 -55.83
N GLN A 132 30.36 3.40 -55.30
CA GLN A 132 31.01 2.33 -56.07
C GLN A 132 30.04 1.27 -56.64
N GLY A 133 28.76 1.30 -56.24
CA GLY A 133 27.69 0.43 -56.76
C GLY A 133 27.56 -0.95 -56.10
N ASN A 134 28.50 -1.36 -55.25
CA ASN A 134 28.44 -2.63 -54.49
C ASN A 134 28.79 -2.42 -53.01
N THR A 135 28.21 -3.26 -52.14
CA THR A 135 28.43 -3.17 -50.69
C THR A 135 29.75 -3.82 -50.29
N PRO A 136 30.64 -3.11 -49.58
CA PRO A 136 31.86 -3.71 -49.00
C PRO A 136 31.50 -4.91 -48.12
N GLU A 137 32.21 -6.04 -48.28
CA GLU A 137 31.96 -7.19 -47.41
C GLU A 137 32.44 -6.92 -45.99
N THR A 138 33.61 -6.27 -45.87
CA THR A 138 34.21 -5.94 -44.57
C THR A 138 34.79 -4.53 -44.52
N GLY A 139 34.95 -4.04 -43.29
CA GLY A 139 35.62 -2.78 -42.99
C GLY A 139 36.31 -2.85 -41.63
N TYR A 140 37.09 -1.83 -41.30
CA TYR A 140 38.01 -1.85 -40.17
C TYR A 140 37.84 -0.64 -39.26
N ILE A 141 37.99 -0.86 -37.96
CA ILE A 141 38.09 0.21 -36.96
C ILE A 141 39.43 0.05 -36.26
N VAL A 142 40.23 1.12 -36.22
CA VAL A 142 41.55 1.13 -35.60
C VAL A 142 41.52 2.05 -34.37
N ASN A 143 41.81 1.48 -33.20
CA ASN A 143 41.85 2.21 -31.94
C ASN A 143 43.20 2.93 -31.73
N ILE A 144 43.33 3.70 -30.64
CA ILE A 144 44.56 4.47 -30.37
C ILE A 144 45.78 3.61 -29.98
N LYS A 145 45.61 2.30 -29.76
CA LYS A 145 46.71 1.34 -29.60
C LYS A 145 47.24 0.83 -30.95
N GLY A 146 46.59 1.21 -32.06
CA GLY A 146 46.86 0.66 -33.39
C GLY A 146 46.24 -0.73 -33.61
N GLU A 147 45.39 -1.22 -32.69
CA GLU A 147 44.71 -2.49 -32.86
C GLU A 147 43.57 -2.33 -33.88
N SER A 148 43.62 -3.13 -34.94
CA SER A 148 42.61 -3.13 -36.00
C SER A 148 41.57 -4.22 -35.76
N ARG A 149 40.29 -3.83 -35.77
CA ARG A 149 39.16 -4.76 -35.66
C ARG A 149 38.36 -4.79 -36.96
N ARG A 150 38.26 -5.99 -37.54
CA ARG A 150 37.40 -6.27 -38.71
C ARG A 150 35.92 -6.34 -38.31
N LEU A 151 35.06 -5.70 -39.08
CA LEU A 151 33.60 -5.74 -38.97
C LEU A 151 32.99 -6.31 -40.26
N ASN A 152 31.97 -7.16 -40.13
CA ASN A 152 31.17 -7.64 -41.26
C ASN A 152 30.12 -6.59 -41.63
N LEU A 153 30.12 -6.17 -42.90
CA LEU A 153 29.28 -5.09 -43.40
C LEU A 153 28.15 -5.56 -44.33
N LYS A 154 28.06 -6.86 -44.65
CA LYS A 154 27.02 -7.42 -45.55
C LYS A 154 25.59 -7.09 -45.12
N GLU A 155 25.35 -7.01 -43.82
CA GLU A 155 24.01 -6.70 -43.26
C GLU A 155 23.93 -5.32 -42.60
N SER A 156 24.93 -4.46 -42.82
CA SER A 156 25.00 -3.11 -42.21
C SER A 156 23.75 -2.27 -42.51
N HIS A 157 23.19 -2.42 -43.72
CA HIS A 157 21.96 -1.76 -44.14
C HIS A 157 20.77 -2.02 -43.19
N LYS A 158 20.62 -3.24 -42.65
CA LYS A 158 19.52 -3.57 -41.72
C LYS A 158 19.59 -2.78 -40.40
N VAL A 159 20.79 -2.40 -39.99
CA VAL A 159 21.04 -1.63 -38.77
C VAL A 159 20.93 -0.12 -39.03
N ILE A 160 21.41 0.33 -40.19
CA ILE A 160 21.50 1.74 -40.54
C ILE A 160 20.17 2.32 -41.02
N MET A 161 19.37 1.58 -41.79
CA MET A 161 18.12 2.11 -42.34
C MET A 161 17.13 2.61 -41.28
N PRO A 162 16.86 1.88 -40.16
CA PRO A 162 15.97 2.39 -39.11
C PRO A 162 16.47 3.69 -38.44
N LEU A 163 17.76 4.01 -38.56
CA LEU A 163 18.34 5.26 -38.07
C LEU A 163 18.29 6.37 -39.13
N LEU A 164 18.39 6.03 -40.42
CA LEU A 164 18.38 6.98 -41.53
C LEU A 164 16.97 7.40 -41.94
N GLU A 165 16.00 6.48 -41.97
CA GLU A 165 14.63 6.76 -42.44
C GLU A 165 14.01 7.99 -41.75
N PRO A 166 14.05 8.13 -40.41
CA PRO A 166 13.50 9.31 -39.74
C PRO A 166 14.25 10.61 -40.08
N LEU A 167 15.57 10.54 -40.27
CA LEU A 167 16.38 11.69 -40.65
C LEU A 167 16.09 12.15 -42.08
N GLN A 168 15.89 11.21 -43.00
CA GLN A 168 15.50 11.50 -44.37
C GLN A 168 14.07 12.07 -44.44
N GLU A 169 13.17 11.58 -43.59
CA GLU A 169 11.81 12.13 -43.47
C GLU A 169 11.85 13.60 -43.04
N TRP A 170 12.67 13.95 -42.04
CA TRP A 170 12.85 15.35 -41.63
C TRP A 170 13.38 16.24 -42.76
N LEU A 171 14.26 15.73 -43.63
CA LEU A 171 14.77 16.47 -44.79
C LEU A 171 13.73 16.73 -45.89
N ASN A 172 12.61 15.99 -45.86
CA ASN A 172 11.51 16.14 -46.83
C ASN A 172 10.37 17.02 -46.29
N GLN A 173 10.39 17.36 -44.99
CA GLN A 173 9.41 18.24 -44.36
C GLN A 173 9.87 19.69 -44.39
N SER A 174 8.96 20.63 -44.69
CA SER A 174 9.27 22.08 -44.69
C SER A 174 9.55 22.63 -43.29
N SER A 175 8.92 22.05 -42.27
CA SER A 175 9.13 22.38 -40.86
C SER A 175 8.97 21.10 -40.03
N PRO A 176 10.04 20.32 -39.83
CA PRO A 176 9.98 19.10 -39.03
C PRO A 176 9.70 19.42 -37.57
N GLU A 177 8.90 18.58 -36.91
CA GLU A 177 8.58 18.76 -35.49
C GLU A 177 9.78 18.40 -34.61
N GLU A 178 10.09 19.27 -33.64
CA GLU A 178 11.19 19.04 -32.70
C GLU A 178 10.88 17.84 -31.79
N PRO A 179 11.75 16.81 -31.71
CA PRO A 179 11.55 15.67 -30.82
C PRO A 179 11.44 16.10 -29.35
N PRO A 180 10.58 15.46 -28.53
CA PRO A 180 10.35 15.85 -27.14
C PRO A 180 11.61 15.71 -26.28
N VAL A 181 11.68 16.48 -25.19
CA VAL A 181 12.78 16.35 -24.22
C VAL A 181 12.65 15.05 -23.45
N ILE A 182 13.66 14.19 -23.59
CA ILE A 182 13.82 12.95 -22.82
C ILE A 182 15.28 12.86 -22.38
N LEU A 183 15.53 13.16 -21.10
CA LEU A 183 16.86 13.01 -20.51
C LEU A 183 17.28 11.54 -20.49
N ASN A 184 18.55 11.27 -20.79
CA ASN A 184 19.09 9.92 -20.90
C ASN A 184 20.58 9.88 -20.52
N LYS A 185 21.21 8.71 -20.64
CA LYS A 185 22.60 8.49 -20.21
C LYS A 185 23.63 9.31 -21.02
N HIS A 186 23.31 9.68 -22.26
CA HIS A 186 24.20 10.51 -23.11
C HIS A 186 24.21 11.98 -22.66
N CYS A 187 23.21 12.43 -21.91
CA CYS A 187 23.08 13.83 -21.53
C CYS A 187 24.29 14.38 -20.79
N SER A 188 25.09 13.58 -20.09
CA SER A 188 26.27 14.06 -19.36
C SER A 188 27.39 14.57 -20.28
N LEU A 189 27.46 14.11 -21.53
CA LEU A 189 28.43 14.57 -22.53
C LEU A 189 27.81 15.53 -23.55
N CYS A 190 26.48 15.62 -23.59
CA CYS A 190 25.78 16.36 -24.65
C CYS A 190 25.92 17.88 -24.51
N GLN A 191 26.34 18.56 -25.58
CA GLN A 191 26.40 20.03 -25.67
C GLN A 191 25.06 20.78 -25.51
N PHE A 192 23.93 20.05 -25.50
CA PHE A 192 22.59 20.61 -25.29
C PHE A 192 22.02 20.24 -23.91
N ARG A 193 22.85 19.71 -23.00
CA ARG A 193 22.42 19.21 -21.70
C ARG A 193 21.68 20.26 -20.89
N GLU A 194 22.26 21.44 -20.72
CA GLU A 194 21.69 22.47 -19.85
C GLU A 194 20.37 23.00 -20.40
N GLN A 195 20.29 23.25 -21.71
CA GLN A 195 19.02 23.59 -22.38
C GLN A 195 17.96 22.49 -22.20
N CYS A 196 18.32 21.22 -22.39
CA CYS A 196 17.39 20.10 -22.22
C CYS A 196 16.98 19.91 -20.76
N LYS A 197 17.89 20.08 -19.81
CA LYS A 197 17.61 19.96 -18.38
C LYS A 197 16.71 21.09 -17.92
N ALA A 198 16.97 22.33 -18.34
CA ALA A 198 16.10 23.48 -18.06
C ALA A 198 14.68 23.27 -18.60
N LYS A 199 14.56 22.83 -19.85
CA LYS A 199 13.25 22.50 -20.45
C LYS A 199 12.56 21.33 -19.75
N ALA A 200 13.29 20.28 -19.38
CA ALA A 200 12.73 19.16 -18.61
C ALA A 200 12.20 19.60 -17.24
N ILE A 201 12.92 20.47 -16.53
CA ILE A 201 12.48 21.06 -15.25
C ILE A 201 11.24 21.91 -15.45
N GLN A 202 11.23 22.78 -16.47
CA GLN A 202 10.10 23.65 -16.79
C GLN A 202 8.82 22.85 -17.11
N GLU A 203 8.97 21.76 -17.87
CA GLU A 203 7.87 20.86 -18.23
C GLU A 203 7.50 19.85 -17.13
N ASP A 204 8.22 19.85 -16.00
CA ASP A 204 8.11 18.84 -14.93
C ASP A 204 8.20 17.40 -15.50
N ASN A 205 9.07 17.20 -16.48
CA ASN A 205 9.11 16.02 -17.34
C ASN A 205 9.50 14.76 -16.56
N LEU A 206 8.85 13.63 -16.83
CA LEU A 206 9.13 12.35 -16.15
C LEU A 206 10.58 11.87 -16.29
N SER A 207 11.29 12.24 -17.36
CA SER A 207 12.69 11.86 -17.58
C SER A 207 13.67 12.52 -16.61
N LEU A 208 13.22 13.50 -15.80
CA LEU A 208 14.00 14.00 -14.66
C LEU A 208 14.31 12.88 -13.67
N LEU A 209 13.36 11.96 -13.43
CA LEU A 209 13.57 10.84 -12.53
C LEU A 209 14.58 9.85 -13.14
N ASP A 210 15.66 9.59 -12.40
CA ASP A 210 16.69 8.66 -12.84
C ASP A 210 16.10 7.27 -13.14
N LYS A 211 16.65 6.61 -14.17
CA LYS A 211 16.16 5.34 -14.75
C LYS A 211 14.80 5.39 -15.45
N VAL A 212 14.13 6.55 -15.53
CA VAL A 212 12.98 6.71 -16.44
C VAL A 212 13.48 6.79 -17.88
N THR A 213 13.26 5.72 -18.64
CA THR A 213 13.60 5.64 -20.06
C THR A 213 12.48 6.20 -20.94
N SER A 214 12.78 6.51 -22.22
CA SER A 214 11.77 6.89 -23.21
C SER A 214 10.57 5.94 -23.23
N LYS A 215 10.82 4.63 -23.13
CA LYS A 215 9.78 3.60 -23.03
C LYS A 215 8.86 3.78 -21.82
N ILE A 216 9.42 4.13 -20.65
CA ILE A 216 8.64 4.39 -19.43
C ILE A 216 7.83 5.68 -19.59
N VAL A 217 8.41 6.73 -20.18
CA VAL A 217 7.69 7.98 -20.47
C VAL A 217 6.49 7.69 -21.37
N THR A 218 6.68 6.98 -22.49
CA THR A 218 5.58 6.59 -23.39
C THR A 218 4.51 5.73 -22.68
N GLN A 219 4.92 4.84 -21.76
CA GLN A 219 3.98 4.01 -21.01
C GLN A 219 3.08 4.84 -20.07
N TYR A 220 3.60 5.88 -19.44
CA TYR A 220 2.84 6.79 -18.60
C TYR A 220 2.02 7.79 -19.42
N ALA A 221 2.55 8.27 -20.55
CA ALA A 221 1.84 9.14 -21.49
C ALA A 221 0.56 8.47 -22.02
N LYS A 222 0.59 7.17 -22.32
CA LYS A 222 -0.61 6.37 -22.69
C LYS A 222 -1.71 6.34 -21.61
N LYS A 223 -1.39 6.73 -20.38
CA LYS A 223 -2.31 6.83 -19.24
C LYS A 223 -2.62 8.29 -18.85
N GLY A 224 -2.22 9.26 -19.68
CA GLY A 224 -2.43 10.69 -19.42
C GLY A 224 -1.50 11.27 -18.35
N ILE A 225 -0.36 10.62 -18.06
CA ILE A 225 0.60 11.07 -17.04
C ILE A 225 1.87 11.54 -17.76
N PHE A 226 2.15 12.83 -17.69
CA PHE A 226 3.22 13.50 -18.39
C PHE A 226 4.24 14.14 -17.45
N THR A 227 3.86 14.40 -16.19
CA THR A 227 4.69 15.16 -15.24
C THR A 227 5.02 14.40 -13.95
N VAL A 228 6.13 14.75 -13.29
CA VAL A 228 6.54 14.16 -12.00
C VAL A 228 5.47 14.46 -10.94
N LYS A 229 4.93 15.68 -10.92
CA LYS A 229 3.80 16.07 -10.06
C LYS A 229 2.59 15.16 -10.27
N GLN A 230 2.18 14.90 -11.51
CA GLN A 230 1.07 13.98 -11.80
C GLN A 230 1.37 12.55 -11.32
N LEU A 231 2.60 12.07 -11.53
CA LEU A 231 3.03 10.75 -11.08
C LEU A 231 2.96 10.60 -9.56
N SER A 232 3.26 11.66 -8.81
CA SER A 232 3.23 11.67 -7.33
C SER A 232 1.84 11.35 -6.75
N TYR A 233 0.75 11.80 -7.40
CA TYR A 233 -0.62 11.57 -6.95
C TYR A 233 -1.08 10.12 -7.10
N LEU A 234 -0.32 9.31 -7.85
CA LEU A 234 -0.63 7.90 -8.04
C LEU A 234 -0.09 7.01 -6.93
N PHE A 235 0.76 7.54 -6.04
CA PHE A 235 1.22 6.79 -4.89
C PHE A 235 0.05 6.56 -3.94
N LYS A 236 -0.18 5.28 -3.57
CA LYS A 236 -1.19 4.89 -2.60
C LYS A 236 -0.56 3.94 -1.58
N PRO A 237 -0.58 4.27 -0.27
CA PRO A 237 -0.05 3.40 0.77
C PRO A 237 -0.74 2.02 0.70
N ARG A 238 0.02 0.97 0.34
CA ARG A 238 -0.52 -0.39 0.33
C ARG A 238 -0.65 -0.89 1.78
N LYS A 239 -1.88 -1.12 2.25
CA LYS A 239 -2.12 -1.88 3.49
C LYS A 239 -1.54 -3.29 3.33
N ARG A 240 -0.51 -3.66 4.12
CA ARG A 240 0.04 -5.02 4.16
C ARG A 240 -1.09 -6.04 4.37
N LYS A 241 -1.28 -6.96 3.43
CA LYS A 241 -2.19 -8.10 3.62
C LYS A 241 -1.62 -8.97 4.74
N ARG A 242 -2.34 -9.08 5.86
CA ARG A 242 -2.01 -9.88 7.07
C ARG A 242 -1.70 -11.38 6.84
N ARG A 243 -1.71 -11.89 5.60
CA ARG A 243 -1.63 -13.32 5.25
C ARG A 243 -0.52 -13.73 4.28
N ALA A 244 0.39 -12.83 3.87
CA ALA A 244 1.52 -13.22 3.02
C ALA A 244 2.65 -13.84 3.86
N LYS A 245 3.02 -15.10 3.59
CA LYS A 245 4.08 -15.83 4.32
C LYS A 245 5.49 -15.23 4.16
N LYS A 246 5.72 -14.34 3.18
CA LYS A 246 6.94 -13.54 3.01
C LYS A 246 6.56 -12.13 2.52
N PRO A 247 7.24 -11.06 2.99
CA PRO A 247 7.11 -9.74 2.38
C PRO A 247 7.54 -9.83 0.91
N PRO A 248 6.86 -9.15 -0.03
CA PRO A 248 7.37 -9.01 -1.39
C PRO A 248 8.72 -8.29 -1.35
N ALA A 249 9.61 -8.60 -2.30
CA ALA A 249 10.88 -7.88 -2.45
C ALA A 249 10.61 -6.38 -2.57
N LEU A 250 11.35 -5.55 -1.81
CA LEU A 250 11.25 -4.10 -1.97
C LEU A 250 11.81 -3.72 -3.33
N THR A 251 10.96 -3.11 -4.15
CA THR A 251 11.32 -2.53 -5.44
C THR A 251 11.19 -1.03 -5.33
N HIS A 252 12.12 -0.29 -5.94
CA HIS A 252 12.03 1.17 -6.07
C HIS A 252 10.73 1.59 -6.75
N ASP A 253 9.96 2.48 -6.09
CA ASP A 253 8.70 3.00 -6.59
C ASP A 253 8.87 4.45 -7.06
N LEU A 254 8.82 4.65 -8.37
CA LEU A 254 8.91 5.98 -9.00
C LEU A 254 7.85 6.95 -8.49
N LYS A 255 6.67 6.46 -8.08
CA LYS A 255 5.59 7.30 -7.56
C LYS A 255 5.93 7.84 -6.18
N LEU A 256 6.61 7.04 -5.36
CA LEU A 256 7.06 7.46 -4.04
C LEU A 256 8.22 8.45 -4.15
N GLN A 257 9.14 8.25 -5.10
CA GLN A 257 10.17 9.24 -5.41
C GLN A 257 9.57 10.56 -5.88
N ALA A 258 8.59 10.51 -6.79
CA ALA A 258 7.86 11.69 -7.23
C ALA A 258 7.11 12.38 -6.07
N LEU A 259 6.60 11.61 -5.11
CA LEU A 259 6.00 12.15 -3.89
C LEU A 259 7.03 12.85 -3.00
N ALA A 260 8.21 12.26 -2.80
CA ALA A 260 9.32 12.87 -2.05
C ALA A 260 9.69 14.23 -2.63
N ILE A 261 9.90 14.31 -3.94
CA ILE A 261 10.23 15.55 -4.65
C ILE A 261 9.11 16.60 -4.46
N ARG A 262 7.85 16.21 -4.65
CA ARG A 262 6.72 17.14 -4.52
C ARG A 262 6.56 17.70 -3.11
N THR A 263 6.80 16.90 -2.06
CA THR A 263 6.61 17.35 -0.67
C THR A 263 7.89 17.90 -0.03
N GLY A 264 9.05 17.73 -0.67
CA GLY A 264 10.34 18.11 -0.10
C GLY A 264 10.75 17.27 1.12
N LYS A 265 10.18 16.07 1.28
CA LYS A 265 10.43 15.19 2.44
C LYS A 265 11.13 13.90 2.04
N ILE A 266 11.88 13.35 2.98
CA ILE A 266 12.43 12.00 2.91
C ILE A 266 11.32 11.01 3.26
N TYR A 267 11.02 10.04 2.38
CA TYR A 267 10.08 8.97 2.68
C TYR A 267 10.77 7.64 3.00
N LEU A 268 10.39 7.01 4.10
CA LEU A 268 10.86 5.71 4.54
C LEU A 268 9.86 4.62 4.18
N GLN A 269 10.29 3.70 3.33
CA GLN A 269 9.59 2.44 3.08
C GLN A 269 10.06 1.35 4.06
N GLU A 270 11.32 1.40 4.46
CA GLU A 270 11.93 0.56 5.49
C GLU A 270 13.03 1.36 6.21
N ILE A 271 13.21 1.13 7.51
CA ILE A 271 14.27 1.79 8.29
C ILE A 271 15.62 1.20 7.85
N PRO A 272 16.62 2.04 7.48
CA PRO A 272 17.93 1.54 7.07
C PRO A 272 18.62 0.80 8.21
N SER A 273 19.29 -0.31 7.89
CA SER A 273 19.96 -1.18 8.87
C SER A 273 21.47 -0.96 8.87
N ILE A 274 21.89 0.24 9.27
CA ILE A 274 23.32 0.59 9.39
C ILE A 274 23.83 0.24 10.79
N LYS A 275 25.05 -0.26 10.90
CA LYS A 275 25.73 -0.56 12.16
C LYS A 275 27.00 0.28 12.27
N ARG A 276 26.99 1.26 13.16
CA ARG A 276 28.14 2.13 13.41
C ARG A 276 29.16 1.45 14.32
N GLN A 277 30.43 1.76 14.10
CA GLN A 277 31.54 1.38 14.97
C GLN A 277 32.35 2.63 15.33
N GLU A 278 33.22 2.53 16.34
CA GLU A 278 34.11 3.62 16.74
C GLU A 278 35.12 3.96 15.63
N THR A 279 35.60 2.92 14.94
CA THR A 279 36.42 3.06 13.74
C THR A 279 35.61 2.66 12.51
N GLU A 280 35.65 3.47 11.45
CA GLU A 280 34.90 3.27 10.22
C GLU A 280 35.74 3.65 9.00
N LEU A 281 35.58 2.92 7.90
CA LEU A 281 36.33 3.13 6.66
C LEU A 281 35.36 3.49 5.52
N TYR A 282 35.67 4.53 4.75
CA TYR A 282 34.88 4.98 3.60
C TYR A 282 35.76 4.94 2.35
N LEU A 283 35.33 4.18 1.35
CA LEU A 283 36.12 3.82 0.18
C LEU A 283 35.47 4.36 -1.09
N ASP A 284 36.28 4.96 -1.94
CA ASP A 284 35.92 5.34 -3.30
C ASP A 284 37.10 5.08 -4.26
N LEU A 285 36.82 4.52 -5.44
CA LEU A 285 37.84 4.22 -6.45
C LEU A 285 37.60 5.04 -7.71
N GLU A 286 38.68 5.56 -8.28
CA GLU A 286 38.66 6.26 -9.55
C GLU A 286 39.43 5.47 -10.62
N GLY A 287 38.93 5.51 -11.85
CA GLY A 287 39.53 4.77 -12.95
C GLY A 287 39.21 5.32 -14.32
N LEU A 288 39.95 4.84 -15.31
CA LEU A 288 39.79 5.09 -16.73
C LEU A 288 39.17 3.84 -17.37
N PRO A 289 37.84 3.80 -17.59
CA PRO A 289 37.16 2.60 -18.09
C PRO A 289 37.71 2.12 -19.43
N ASP A 290 38.09 3.06 -20.29
CA ASP A 290 38.63 2.80 -21.63
C ASP A 290 40.00 2.08 -21.57
N LEU A 291 40.80 2.37 -20.56
CA LEU A 291 42.08 1.69 -20.28
C LEU A 291 41.93 0.48 -19.35
N SER A 292 40.76 0.32 -18.72
CA SER A 292 40.55 -0.59 -17.60
C SER A 292 41.58 -0.39 -16.47
N LEU A 293 42.02 0.85 -16.25
CA LEU A 293 42.99 1.26 -15.22
C LEU A 293 42.26 1.90 -14.03
N TYR A 294 42.62 1.54 -12.81
CA TYR A 294 42.24 2.20 -11.57
C TYR A 294 43.44 2.99 -11.05
N TYR A 295 43.36 4.32 -11.10
CA TYR A 295 44.52 5.17 -10.81
C TYR A 295 44.52 5.78 -9.42
N LEU A 296 43.41 5.71 -8.70
CA LEU A 296 43.30 6.21 -7.35
C LEU A 296 42.34 5.35 -6.53
N ILE A 297 42.83 4.90 -5.38
CA ILE A 297 42.01 4.31 -4.31
C ILE A 297 42.01 5.32 -3.17
N GLY A 298 40.84 5.87 -2.84
CA GLY A 298 40.66 6.77 -1.71
C GLY A 298 40.12 6.05 -0.51
N LEU A 299 40.76 6.24 0.64
CA LEU A 299 40.27 5.70 1.90
C LEU A 299 40.21 6.78 2.97
N LEU A 300 38.99 7.09 3.42
CA LEU A 300 38.77 7.94 4.57
C LEU A 300 38.55 7.07 5.81
N VAL A 301 39.43 7.25 6.79
CA VAL A 301 39.40 6.58 8.09
C VAL A 301 38.82 7.54 9.11
N ARG A 302 37.77 7.11 9.79
CA ARG A 302 37.21 7.81 10.94
C ARG A 302 37.49 7.00 12.20
N GLN A 303 38.05 7.63 13.22
CA GLN A 303 38.27 7.07 14.56
C GLN A 303 37.73 8.06 15.59
N GLY A 304 36.52 7.81 16.11
CA GLY A 304 35.81 8.79 16.94
C GLY A 304 35.53 10.09 16.16
N ASP A 305 36.13 11.20 16.60
CA ASP A 305 36.04 12.51 15.96
C ASP A 305 37.21 12.81 15.00
N ASN A 306 38.26 11.99 15.04
CA ASN A 306 39.40 12.14 14.13
C ASN A 306 39.07 11.55 12.76
N ILE A 307 39.31 12.35 11.72
CA ILE A 307 39.14 11.95 10.33
C ILE A 307 40.49 12.10 9.63
N SER A 308 40.93 11.07 8.94
CA SER A 308 42.15 11.05 8.14
C SER A 308 41.87 10.42 6.78
N TYR A 309 42.50 10.96 5.75
CA TYR A 309 42.30 10.50 4.38
C TYR A 309 43.62 10.04 3.77
N TYR A 310 43.57 8.89 3.10
CA TYR A 310 44.74 8.20 2.55
C TYR A 310 44.51 7.94 1.05
N PRO A 311 45.15 8.73 0.16
CA PRO A 311 45.10 8.49 -1.28
C PRO A 311 46.20 7.52 -1.72
N PHE A 312 45.82 6.43 -2.37
CA PHE A 312 46.75 5.51 -3.04
C PHE A 312 46.73 5.81 -4.55
N TRP A 313 47.72 6.56 -5.02
CA TRP A 313 47.76 7.13 -6.36
C TRP A 313 48.75 6.42 -7.29
N ALA A 314 48.31 6.08 -8.50
CA ALA A 314 49.15 5.52 -9.56
C ALA A 314 49.43 6.56 -10.65
N ASP A 315 50.71 6.78 -10.94
CA ASP A 315 51.11 7.68 -12.02
C ASP A 315 50.89 7.00 -13.39
N CYS A 316 51.17 5.69 -13.50
CA CYS A 316 50.95 4.89 -14.71
C CYS A 316 50.28 3.54 -14.43
N ILE A 317 50.07 2.73 -15.47
CA ILE A 317 49.44 1.40 -15.34
C ILE A 317 50.31 0.42 -14.56
N GLU A 318 51.63 0.57 -14.62
CA GLU A 318 52.59 -0.24 -13.88
C GLU A 318 52.54 0.02 -12.36
N ASP A 319 52.06 1.18 -11.94
CA ASP A 319 51.92 1.52 -10.52
C ASP A 319 50.61 1.00 -9.92
N GLU A 320 49.63 0.57 -10.74
CA GLU A 320 48.33 0.06 -10.27
C GLU A 320 48.50 -1.12 -9.29
N ILE A 321 49.45 -2.02 -9.55
CA ILE A 321 49.76 -3.13 -8.64
C ILE A 321 50.34 -2.64 -7.31
N LYS A 322 51.20 -1.61 -7.33
CA LYS A 322 51.84 -1.08 -6.12
C LYS A 322 50.80 -0.42 -5.23
N ILE A 323 49.91 0.40 -5.79
CA ILE A 323 48.85 1.04 -5.02
C ILE A 323 47.85 0.01 -4.48
N TRP A 324 47.60 -1.06 -5.23
CA TRP A 324 46.75 -2.17 -4.78
C TRP A 324 47.38 -2.89 -3.57
N GLN A 325 48.66 -3.23 -3.65
CA GLN A 325 49.39 -3.86 -2.55
C GLN A 325 49.46 -2.96 -1.32
N ASN A 326 49.81 -1.68 -1.48
CA ASN A 326 49.86 -0.71 -0.39
C ASN A 326 48.50 -0.53 0.28
N PHE A 327 47.40 -0.50 -0.51
CA PHE A 327 46.05 -0.44 0.02
C PHE A 327 45.71 -1.68 0.85
N LEU A 328 46.05 -2.89 0.38
CA LEU A 328 45.81 -4.13 1.11
C LEU A 328 46.61 -4.18 2.42
N GLU A 329 47.88 -3.79 2.38
CA GLU A 329 48.74 -3.74 3.57
C GLU A 329 48.22 -2.73 4.61
N PHE A 330 47.76 -1.56 4.15
CA PHE A 330 47.13 -0.56 5.01
C PHE A 330 45.82 -1.07 5.63
N ILE A 331 44.94 -1.66 4.83
CA ILE A 331 43.65 -2.19 5.29
C ILE A 331 43.83 -3.36 6.28
N ALA A 332 44.92 -4.12 6.18
CA ALA A 332 45.23 -5.21 7.10
C ALA A 332 45.41 -4.73 8.56
N GLN A 333 45.75 -3.45 8.77
CA GLN A 333 45.86 -2.84 10.10
C GLN A 333 44.49 -2.66 10.79
N TYR A 334 43.41 -2.69 10.01
CA TYR A 334 42.03 -2.48 10.47
C TYR A 334 41.23 -3.77 10.36
N ALA A 335 41.62 -4.83 11.08
CA ALA A 335 40.91 -6.10 11.09
C ALA A 335 39.44 -5.95 11.53
N ASP A 336 38.52 -6.66 10.88
CA ASP A 336 37.07 -6.68 11.20
C ASP A 336 36.29 -5.35 11.15
N ILE A 337 36.91 -4.24 10.73
CA ILE A 337 36.26 -2.94 10.56
C ILE A 337 35.42 -2.90 9.27
N PRO A 338 34.18 -2.34 9.29
CA PRO A 338 33.34 -2.20 8.11
C PRO A 338 33.90 -1.17 7.12
N ILE A 339 33.82 -1.51 5.83
CA ILE A 339 34.22 -0.62 4.74
C ILE A 339 32.98 -0.19 3.97
N TYR A 340 32.57 1.06 4.13
CA TYR A 340 31.46 1.66 3.42
C TYR A 340 31.87 2.06 2.00
N HIS A 341 31.05 1.70 1.01
CA HIS A 341 31.24 2.10 -0.38
C HIS A 341 29.88 2.36 -1.05
N TYR A 342 29.86 3.01 -2.22
CA TYR A 342 28.61 3.44 -2.85
C TYR A 342 28.34 2.79 -4.22
N GLY A 343 27.29 1.98 -4.29
CA GLY A 343 26.86 1.37 -5.55
C GLY A 343 27.65 0.11 -5.87
N SER A 344 27.80 -0.22 -7.16
CA SER A 344 28.41 -1.50 -7.58
C SER A 344 29.76 -1.33 -8.26
N TYR A 345 30.27 -0.10 -8.36
CA TYR A 345 31.51 0.17 -9.06
C TYR A 345 32.72 -0.34 -8.27
N ASP A 346 32.88 0.07 -7.02
CA ASP A 346 34.04 -0.27 -6.17
C ASP A 346 34.21 -1.79 -6.01
N LEU A 347 33.11 -2.49 -5.72
CA LEU A 347 33.13 -3.96 -5.62
C LEU A 347 33.56 -4.62 -6.94
N ARG A 348 33.15 -4.06 -8.10
CA ARG A 348 33.61 -4.58 -9.40
C ARG A 348 35.08 -4.25 -9.64
N ALA A 349 35.53 -3.07 -9.24
CA ALA A 349 36.93 -2.65 -9.32
C ALA A 349 37.82 -3.58 -8.49
N ILE A 350 37.50 -3.78 -7.22
CA ILE A 350 38.21 -4.71 -6.32
C ILE A 350 38.25 -6.12 -6.91
N LYS A 351 37.12 -6.67 -7.35
CA LYS A 351 37.10 -8.00 -7.99
C LYS A 351 37.94 -8.08 -9.27
N THR A 352 38.03 -6.97 -10.00
CA THR A 352 38.85 -6.88 -11.21
C THR A 352 40.32 -6.87 -10.84
N LEU A 353 40.72 -6.10 -9.82
CA LEU A 353 42.08 -6.05 -9.28
C LEU A 353 42.51 -7.38 -8.66
N ASP A 354 41.64 -8.04 -7.88
CA ASP A 354 41.86 -9.38 -7.32
C ASP A 354 42.18 -10.40 -8.41
N LYS A 355 41.34 -10.44 -9.45
CA LYS A 355 41.54 -11.34 -10.58
C LYS A 355 42.79 -10.99 -11.37
N ARG A 356 43.07 -9.69 -11.57
CA ARG A 356 44.20 -9.20 -12.38
C ARG A 356 45.54 -9.51 -11.73
N TYR A 357 45.63 -9.36 -10.41
CA TYR A 357 46.89 -9.51 -9.67
C TYR A 357 46.99 -10.80 -8.85
N GLY A 358 46.01 -11.69 -8.95
CA GLY A 358 46.04 -12.98 -8.27
C GLY A 358 45.95 -12.87 -6.74
N THR A 359 45.29 -11.84 -6.23
CA THR A 359 45.05 -11.67 -4.78
C THR A 359 43.69 -12.28 -4.39
N ASP A 360 43.62 -13.01 -3.27
CA ASP A 360 42.38 -13.59 -2.74
C ASP A 360 41.91 -12.84 -1.48
N ASN A 361 41.14 -11.78 -1.69
CA ASN A 361 40.70 -10.89 -0.62
C ASN A 361 39.23 -11.11 -0.22
N GLN A 362 38.81 -12.37 -0.08
CA GLN A 362 37.45 -12.69 0.39
C GLN A 362 37.11 -12.07 1.75
N ALA A 363 38.09 -11.97 2.66
CA ALA A 363 37.93 -11.31 3.94
C ALA A 363 37.62 -9.80 3.79
N LEU A 364 38.29 -9.10 2.87
CA LEU A 364 37.98 -7.69 2.57
C LEU A 364 36.58 -7.55 1.97
N ILE A 365 36.25 -8.39 0.98
CA ILE A 365 34.94 -8.36 0.32
C ILE A 365 33.80 -8.61 1.32
N ALA A 366 34.00 -9.50 2.30
CA ALA A 366 33.00 -9.81 3.32
C ALA A 366 32.65 -8.61 4.23
N ARG A 367 33.54 -7.61 4.34
CA ARG A 367 33.35 -6.40 5.16
C ARG A 367 32.81 -5.20 4.37
N LEU A 368 32.72 -5.31 3.04
CA LEU A 368 32.20 -4.23 2.20
C LEU A 368 30.69 -4.03 2.44
N PHE A 369 30.34 -2.83 2.87
CA PHE A 369 28.97 -2.40 3.09
C PHE A 369 28.53 -1.42 2.00
N ASN A 370 27.64 -1.87 1.12
CA ASN A 370 27.11 -1.05 0.05
C ASN A 370 25.97 -0.15 0.54
N VAL A 371 26.28 1.12 0.81
CA VAL A 371 25.32 2.10 1.34
C VAL A 371 24.14 2.34 0.39
N ASN A 372 24.35 2.23 -0.94
CA ASN A 372 23.27 2.38 -1.90
C ASN A 372 22.16 1.34 -1.74
N LYS A 373 22.44 0.14 -1.19
CA LYS A 373 21.41 -0.86 -0.87
C LYS A 373 20.53 -0.49 0.32
N GLU A 374 21.02 0.38 1.21
CA GLU A 374 20.22 0.92 2.32
C GLU A 374 19.38 2.12 1.90
N VAL A 375 19.74 2.79 0.80
CA VAL A 375 18.95 3.87 0.22
C VAL A 375 17.94 3.33 -0.78
N TYR A 376 18.39 2.61 -1.80
CA TYR A 376 17.58 2.24 -2.96
C TYR A 376 16.36 1.39 -2.60
N GLY A 377 15.17 1.94 -2.82
CA GLY A 377 13.88 1.28 -2.53
C GLY A 377 13.49 1.26 -1.05
N LYS A 378 14.35 1.75 -0.13
CA LYS A 378 14.10 1.82 1.32
C LYS A 378 13.92 3.26 1.79
N VAL A 379 14.77 4.18 1.33
CA VAL A 379 14.79 5.60 1.69
C VAL A 379 14.70 6.43 0.41
N TYR A 380 13.70 7.32 0.35
CA TYR A 380 13.44 8.18 -0.81
C TYR A 380 13.72 9.62 -0.44
N PHE A 381 14.91 10.10 -0.77
CA PHE A 381 15.26 11.51 -0.68
C PHE A 381 14.49 12.32 -1.73
N PRO A 382 14.20 13.61 -1.50
CA PRO A 382 13.48 14.48 -2.44
C PRO A 382 14.37 14.96 -3.59
N VAL A 383 15.03 14.01 -4.27
CA VAL A 383 15.97 14.24 -5.37
C VAL A 383 15.63 13.36 -6.58
N TYR A 384 16.07 13.80 -7.76
CA TYR A 384 15.78 13.16 -9.04
C TYR A 384 16.53 11.83 -9.24
N SER A 385 17.73 11.67 -8.68
CA SER A 385 18.53 10.45 -8.72
C SER A 385 19.04 9.99 -7.35
N ASN A 386 19.20 8.68 -7.21
CA ASN A 386 19.91 8.05 -6.10
C ASN A 386 21.43 7.92 -6.38
N LYS A 387 22.02 8.84 -7.14
CA LYS A 387 23.48 8.98 -7.26
C LYS A 387 24.01 9.64 -5.99
N LEU A 388 25.22 9.27 -5.57
CA LEU A 388 25.83 9.78 -4.33
C LEU A 388 25.77 11.31 -4.29
N LYS A 389 26.29 11.99 -5.33
CA LYS A 389 26.32 13.46 -5.39
C LYS A 389 24.96 14.13 -5.23
N GLU A 390 23.90 13.60 -5.85
CA GLU A 390 22.57 14.22 -5.73
C GLU A 390 22.01 14.09 -4.32
N VAL A 391 22.12 12.91 -3.72
CA VAL A 391 21.67 12.66 -2.34
C VAL A 391 22.54 13.43 -1.34
N ALA A 392 23.86 13.43 -1.55
CA ALA A 392 24.83 14.07 -0.69
C ALA A 392 24.72 15.61 -0.73
N ASN A 393 24.51 16.21 -1.91
CA ASN A 393 24.19 17.65 -2.02
C ASN A 393 22.95 18.01 -1.22
N PHE A 394 21.90 17.17 -1.27
CA PHE A 394 20.67 17.42 -0.51
C PHE A 394 20.90 17.41 1.02
N ILE A 395 21.82 16.59 1.53
CA ILE A 395 22.18 16.54 2.97
C ILE A 395 23.28 17.55 3.35
N GLY A 396 23.70 18.41 2.43
CA GLY A 396 24.65 19.50 2.69
C GLY A 396 26.12 19.22 2.38
N ALA A 397 26.43 18.13 1.67
CA ALA A 397 27.77 17.95 1.11
C ALA A 397 28.01 18.95 -0.04
N THR A 398 29.26 19.37 -0.21
CA THR A 398 29.69 20.29 -1.26
C THR A 398 31.00 19.80 -1.84
N TRP A 399 31.22 20.06 -3.13
CA TRP A 399 32.48 19.80 -3.81
C TRP A 399 33.17 21.13 -4.10
N THR A 400 34.49 21.15 -4.03
CA THR A 400 35.28 22.37 -4.28
C THR A 400 35.12 22.86 -5.72
N GLU A 401 35.13 21.93 -6.68
CA GLU A 401 34.95 22.25 -8.11
C GLU A 401 33.45 22.23 -8.46
N THR A 402 32.96 23.29 -9.11
CA THR A 402 31.53 23.47 -9.40
C THR A 402 31.00 22.52 -10.48
N ASP A 403 31.87 22.04 -11.35
CA ASP A 403 31.62 21.10 -12.45
C ASP A 403 31.99 19.64 -12.10
N ALA A 404 32.36 19.38 -10.84
CA ALA A 404 32.83 18.08 -10.40
C ALA A 404 31.86 16.95 -10.80
N SER A 405 32.35 15.98 -11.57
CA SER A 405 31.60 14.80 -11.98
C SER A 405 32.56 13.67 -12.35
N GLY A 406 32.08 12.43 -12.38
CA GLY A 406 32.90 11.30 -12.81
C GLY A 406 33.32 11.33 -14.29
N ILE A 407 32.77 12.23 -15.11
CA ILE A 407 33.29 12.50 -16.47
C ILE A 407 34.34 13.60 -16.43
N GLN A 408 34.14 14.62 -15.60
CA GLN A 408 35.10 15.70 -15.43
C GLN A 408 36.40 15.20 -14.75
N SER A 409 36.32 14.20 -13.89
CA SER A 409 37.51 13.50 -13.37
C SER A 409 38.34 12.86 -14.49
N LEU A 410 37.71 12.35 -15.55
CA LEU A 410 38.44 11.83 -16.72
C LEU A 410 39.19 12.95 -17.45
N VAL A 411 38.57 14.13 -17.58
CA VAL A 411 39.22 15.32 -18.18
C VAL A 411 40.46 15.70 -17.38
N TRP A 412 40.33 15.84 -16.06
CA TRP A 412 41.48 16.15 -15.19
C TRP A 412 42.56 15.08 -15.26
N ARG A 413 42.19 13.80 -15.36
CA ARG A 413 43.17 12.71 -15.50
C ARG A 413 43.88 12.75 -16.85
N HIS A 414 43.18 13.10 -17.93
CA HIS A 414 43.81 13.31 -19.23
C HIS A 414 44.78 14.49 -19.22
N TYR A 415 44.38 15.65 -18.70
CA TYR A 415 45.30 16.79 -18.57
C TYR A 415 46.50 16.47 -17.69
N TRP A 416 46.30 15.73 -16.60
CA TRP A 416 47.41 15.26 -15.78
C TRP A 416 48.36 14.32 -16.54
N ASN A 417 47.83 13.36 -17.33
CA ASN A 417 48.67 12.49 -18.15
C ASN A 417 49.45 13.26 -19.23
N ASP A 418 48.85 14.34 -19.78
CA ASP A 418 49.45 15.14 -20.86
C ASP A 418 50.52 16.12 -20.32
N SER A 419 50.30 16.73 -19.14
CA SER A 419 51.16 17.80 -18.61
C SER A 419 51.95 17.44 -17.36
N TYR A 420 51.56 16.39 -16.63
CA TYR A 420 52.06 16.05 -15.29
C TYR A 420 51.95 17.17 -14.24
N GLU A 421 51.12 18.19 -14.49
CA GLU A 421 50.96 19.30 -13.57
C GLU A 421 50.28 18.87 -12.26
N THR A 422 50.88 19.22 -11.12
CA THR A 422 50.42 18.83 -9.79
C THR A 422 49.01 19.31 -9.47
N GLN A 423 48.55 20.40 -10.09
CA GLN A 423 47.19 20.93 -9.88
C GLN A 423 46.10 19.90 -10.21
N TYR A 424 46.22 19.14 -11.30
CA TYR A 424 45.20 18.17 -11.70
C TYR A 424 45.20 16.93 -10.81
N LYS A 425 46.39 16.49 -10.36
CA LYS A 425 46.53 15.42 -9.36
C LYS A 425 45.87 15.84 -8.04
N SER A 426 46.14 17.05 -7.56
CA SER A 426 45.49 17.60 -6.37
C SER A 426 43.98 17.68 -6.53
N LYS A 427 43.47 18.18 -7.67
CA LYS A 427 42.01 18.21 -7.95
C LYS A 427 41.37 16.83 -7.87
N LEU A 428 42.00 15.81 -8.47
CA LEU A 428 41.50 14.43 -8.44
C LEU A 428 41.51 13.82 -7.04
N ILE A 429 42.58 14.05 -6.28
CA ILE A 429 42.70 13.57 -4.90
C ILE A 429 41.65 14.25 -4.01
N THR A 430 41.46 15.57 -4.14
CA THR A 430 40.42 16.32 -3.42
C THR A 430 39.03 15.84 -3.82
N TYR A 431 38.77 15.64 -5.11
CA TYR A 431 37.48 15.16 -5.61
C TYR A 431 37.09 13.80 -5.00
N ASN A 432 38.02 12.85 -5.00
CA ASN A 432 37.81 11.51 -4.42
C ASN A 432 37.72 11.54 -2.88
N GLN A 433 38.47 12.44 -2.22
CA GLN A 433 38.32 12.70 -0.79
C GLN A 433 36.92 13.23 -0.43
N GLU A 434 36.41 14.17 -1.22
CA GLU A 434 35.07 14.74 -1.07
C GLU A 434 33.98 13.68 -1.31
N ASP A 435 34.16 12.77 -2.28
CA ASP A 435 33.24 11.64 -2.48
C ASP A 435 33.24 10.68 -1.27
N CYS A 436 34.41 10.38 -0.69
CA CYS A 436 34.49 9.62 0.57
C CYS A 436 33.80 10.33 1.74
N TYR A 437 33.99 11.65 1.86
CA TYR A 437 33.38 12.45 2.91
C TYR A 437 31.85 12.57 2.73
N ALA A 438 31.38 12.75 1.50
CA ALA A 438 29.97 12.74 1.14
C ALA A 438 29.31 11.40 1.49
N LEU A 439 30.01 10.28 1.27
CA LEU A 439 29.56 8.96 1.68
C LEU A 439 29.45 8.85 3.21
N LYS A 440 30.42 9.39 3.95
CA LYS A 440 30.37 9.47 5.42
C LYS A 440 29.19 10.29 5.91
N LEU A 441 28.94 11.46 5.33
CA LEU A 441 27.77 12.28 5.66
C LEU A 441 26.46 11.54 5.39
N LEU A 442 26.37 10.78 4.30
CA LEU A 442 25.19 9.97 4.01
C LEU A 442 24.99 8.87 5.05
N VAL A 443 26.05 8.21 5.49
CA VAL A 443 25.98 7.21 6.58
C VAL A 443 25.57 7.85 7.91
N ASP A 444 26.05 9.07 8.20
CA ASP A 444 25.60 9.86 9.36
C ASP A 444 24.11 10.17 9.29
N GLU A 445 23.63 10.67 8.15
CA GLU A 445 22.21 11.02 7.99
C GLU A 445 21.33 9.77 8.06
N LEU A 446 21.76 8.64 7.49
CA LEU A 446 21.01 7.39 7.58
C LEU A 446 20.97 6.83 9.01
N GLU A 447 22.02 7.00 9.82
CA GLU A 447 22.00 6.65 11.25
C GLU A 447 21.07 7.59 12.03
N LYS A 448 21.13 8.90 11.77
CA LYS A 448 20.21 9.89 12.36
C LYS A 448 18.75 9.55 12.03
N ILE A 449 18.47 9.19 10.78
CA ILE A 449 17.18 8.68 10.35
C ILE A 449 16.85 7.42 11.14
N LYS A 450 17.73 6.41 11.20
CA LYS A 450 17.46 5.17 11.94
C LYS A 450 17.09 5.40 13.41
N CYS A 451 17.74 6.33 14.09
CA CYS A 451 17.53 6.60 15.52
C CYS A 451 16.35 7.54 15.81
N SER A 452 16.08 8.50 14.93
CA SER A 452 15.13 9.59 15.16
C SER A 452 14.05 9.68 14.09
N ALA A 453 13.89 8.62 13.28
CA ALA A 453 12.95 8.54 12.17
C ALA A 453 11.52 8.80 12.58
N ASP A 454 11.12 8.73 13.85
CA ASP A 454 9.76 9.04 14.32
C ASP A 454 9.56 10.53 14.65
N VAL A 455 10.63 11.28 14.91
CA VAL A 455 10.57 12.66 15.44
C VAL A 455 10.97 13.72 14.39
N LEU A 456 11.76 13.34 13.39
CA LEU A 456 12.26 14.26 12.37
C LEU A 456 11.15 14.90 11.48
N SER A 457 11.14 16.23 11.42
CA SER A 457 10.38 17.13 10.52
C SER A 457 10.05 16.66 9.11
N ASP A 458 11.17 16.35 8.50
CA ASP A 458 11.50 16.20 7.10
C ASP A 458 11.50 14.74 6.68
N VAL A 459 11.27 13.82 7.62
CA VAL A 459 11.21 12.37 7.40
C VAL A 459 9.80 11.86 7.66
N ASP A 460 9.25 11.08 6.73
CA ASP A 460 7.90 10.55 6.80
C ASP A 460 7.88 9.05 6.42
N PHE A 461 6.92 8.26 6.89
CA PHE A 461 6.83 6.83 6.55
C PHE A 461 5.83 6.58 5.42
N ALA A 462 6.28 5.91 4.36
CA ALA A 462 5.48 5.68 3.15
C ALA A 462 4.19 4.88 3.39
N GLN A 463 4.14 4.02 4.42
CA GLN A 463 2.96 3.20 4.75
C GLN A 463 2.15 3.72 5.94
N SER A 464 2.76 4.51 6.81
CA SER A 464 2.17 5.01 8.05
C SER A 464 2.71 6.41 8.31
N PRO A 465 2.35 7.40 7.48
CA PRO A 465 2.92 8.73 7.57
C PRO A 465 2.89 9.23 9.01
N LYS A 466 3.97 9.86 9.47
CA LYS A 466 3.98 10.52 10.76
C LYS A 466 2.77 11.40 10.83
N SER A 467 2.06 11.27 11.94
CA SER A 467 1.03 12.22 12.35
C SER A 467 1.65 13.62 12.28
N GLN A 468 1.46 14.35 11.18
CA GLN A 468 1.92 15.73 11.00
C GLN A 468 1.15 16.72 11.89
N VAL A 469 0.57 16.23 12.99
CA VAL A 469 -0.18 17.07 13.89
C VAL A 469 0.84 17.84 14.71
N SER A 470 0.65 19.16 14.90
CA SER A 470 1.52 19.98 15.73
C SER A 470 1.67 19.35 17.14
N LYS A 471 2.73 19.68 17.91
CA LYS A 471 2.86 19.23 19.32
C LYS A 471 1.58 19.50 20.14
N SER A 472 0.92 20.62 19.84
CA SER A 472 -0.38 20.99 20.40
C SER A 472 -1.46 20.00 19.96
N GLY A 473 -1.63 19.75 18.66
CA GLY A 473 -2.61 18.81 18.17
C GLY A 473 -2.31 17.33 18.51
N GLU A 474 -1.07 16.91 18.74
CA GLU A 474 -0.75 15.57 19.28
C GLU A 474 -1.24 15.43 20.72
N LYS A 475 -1.05 16.49 21.53
CA LYS A 475 -1.62 16.56 22.88
C LYS A 475 -3.16 16.54 22.82
N ILE A 476 -3.78 17.28 21.90
CA ILE A 476 -5.23 17.23 21.71
C ILE A 476 -5.68 15.83 21.28
N GLY A 477 -5.00 15.24 20.29
CA GLY A 477 -5.31 13.95 19.73
C GLY A 477 -5.22 12.83 20.77
N SER A 478 -4.18 12.84 21.60
CA SER A 478 -4.01 11.89 22.71
C SER A 478 -5.07 12.07 23.81
N GLN A 479 -5.47 13.31 24.12
CA GLN A 479 -6.56 13.58 25.06
C GLN A 479 -7.92 13.12 24.51
N PHE A 480 -8.20 13.37 23.22
CA PHE A 480 -9.39 12.86 22.55
C PHE A 480 -9.37 11.33 22.48
N GLU A 481 -8.22 10.70 22.24
CA GLU A 481 -8.09 9.24 22.35
C GLU A 481 -8.37 8.73 23.76
N MET A 482 -7.99 9.48 24.80
CA MET A 482 -8.32 9.15 26.18
C MET A 482 -9.83 9.18 26.41
N ILE A 483 -10.54 10.22 25.93
CA ILE A 483 -12.01 10.31 25.96
C ILE A 483 -12.65 9.12 25.22
N LEU A 484 -12.14 8.76 24.04
CA LEU A 484 -12.61 7.61 23.27
C LEU A 484 -12.40 6.28 24.03
N LYS A 485 -11.25 6.13 24.72
CA LYS A 485 -10.99 4.98 25.59
C LYS A 485 -11.97 4.93 26.75
N PHE A 486 -12.24 6.04 27.44
CA PHE A 486 -13.23 6.08 28.53
C PHE A 486 -14.62 5.64 28.07
N ALA A 487 -15.06 6.12 26.90
CA ALA A 487 -16.33 5.70 26.31
C ALA A 487 -16.38 4.18 26.00
N SER A 488 -15.22 3.50 25.94
CA SER A 488 -15.09 2.06 25.67
C SER A 488 -14.84 1.18 26.90
N ILE A 489 -14.36 1.74 28.02
CA ILE A 489 -13.79 0.99 29.17
C ILE A 489 -14.82 0.20 30.00
N LYS A 490 -16.14 0.41 29.83
CA LYS A 490 -17.16 -0.39 30.55
C LYS A 490 -17.24 -1.88 30.16
N TYR A 491 -16.37 -2.42 29.29
CA TYR A 491 -16.51 -3.79 28.76
C TYR A 491 -15.28 -4.71 28.84
N GLU A 492 -14.07 -4.25 29.18
CA GLU A 492 -12.89 -5.15 29.28
C GLU A 492 -12.77 -5.86 30.65
N LYS A 493 -13.76 -6.69 31.00
CA LYS A 493 -13.54 -7.78 31.97
C LYS A 493 -14.16 -9.07 31.43
N LYS A 494 -13.34 -9.82 30.68
CA LYS A 494 -13.31 -11.29 30.48
C LYS A 494 -12.93 -11.66 29.04
N LYS A 495 -11.63 -11.78 28.76
CA LYS A 495 -11.11 -12.56 27.61
C LYS A 495 -10.80 -13.97 28.10
N ILE A 496 -11.47 -14.97 27.51
CA ILE A 496 -11.05 -16.37 27.54
C ILE A 496 -10.37 -16.64 26.20
N SER A 497 -9.15 -17.15 26.25
CA SER A 497 -8.36 -17.62 25.11
C SER A 497 -8.76 -19.04 24.73
N PHE A 498 -8.78 -19.36 23.43
CA PHE A 498 -8.70 -20.73 22.95
C PHE A 498 -7.82 -20.82 21.71
N SER A 499 -7.03 -21.89 21.71
CA SER A 499 -5.97 -22.26 20.79
C SER A 499 -6.47 -22.69 19.41
N GLN A 500 -5.58 -22.56 18.42
CA GLN A 500 -5.78 -22.91 17.02
C GLN A 500 -5.72 -24.43 16.80
N GLY A 501 -6.76 -24.99 16.16
CA GLY A 501 -6.76 -26.33 15.57
C GLY A 501 -6.91 -26.24 14.05
N GLN A 502 -6.10 -27.00 13.31
CA GLN A 502 -6.02 -27.02 11.85
C GLN A 502 -7.28 -27.57 11.17
N ILE A 503 -7.58 -27.03 9.98
CA ILE A 503 -8.67 -27.42 9.09
C ILE A 503 -8.14 -28.49 8.12
N VAL A 504 -8.83 -29.63 8.02
CA VAL A 504 -8.61 -30.66 7.00
C VAL A 504 -9.80 -30.65 6.02
N GLU A 505 -9.51 -30.64 4.72
CA GLU A 505 -10.50 -30.61 3.64
C GLU A 505 -11.16 -31.99 3.42
N GLY A 506 -12.50 -32.02 3.50
CA GLY A 506 -13.33 -33.19 3.18
C GLY A 506 -14.05 -33.05 1.84
N ARG A 507 -13.92 -34.08 1.00
CA ARG A 507 -14.48 -34.20 -0.37
C ARG A 507 -16.01 -34.29 -0.41
N LYS A 508 -16.59 -33.76 -1.50
CA LYS A 508 -18.01 -33.92 -1.90
C LYS A 508 -18.37 -35.39 -2.12
N ARG A 509 -19.48 -35.85 -1.54
CA ARG A 509 -20.23 -37.04 -2.00
C ARG A 509 -21.73 -36.77 -2.00
N GLY A 510 -22.36 -37.25 -3.07
CA GLY A 510 -23.72 -36.95 -3.49
C GLY A 510 -24.81 -37.48 -2.56
N GLY A 511 -25.97 -36.85 -2.69
CA GLY A 511 -27.16 -37.11 -1.88
C GLY A 511 -27.74 -38.49 -2.12
N ALA A 512 -28.05 -39.16 -1.02
CA ALA A 512 -29.08 -40.18 -0.93
C ALA A 512 -30.15 -39.68 0.05
N ASN A 513 -31.42 -39.73 -0.35
CA ASN A 513 -32.55 -39.42 0.51
C ASN A 513 -32.67 -40.50 1.61
N PRO A 514 -32.53 -40.18 2.91
CA PRO A 514 -32.73 -41.17 3.96
C PRO A 514 -34.23 -41.30 4.25
N SER A 515 -34.78 -42.50 4.02
CA SER A 515 -36.03 -42.91 4.66
C SER A 515 -35.80 -42.95 6.18
N ARG A 516 -36.39 -42.02 6.94
CA ARG A 516 -36.24 -41.96 8.40
C ARG A 516 -36.95 -43.14 9.07
N ALA A 517 -36.18 -44.07 9.63
CA ALA A 517 -36.67 -45.01 10.63
C ALA A 517 -37.16 -44.23 11.87
N VAL A 518 -38.34 -44.58 12.39
CA VAL A 518 -38.90 -43.94 13.59
C VAL A 518 -38.03 -44.34 14.81
N PRO A 519 -37.42 -43.39 15.54
CA PRO A 519 -36.55 -43.72 16.66
C PRO A 519 -37.33 -44.41 17.79
N LYS A 520 -36.70 -45.41 18.43
CA LYS A 520 -37.30 -46.13 19.57
C LYS A 520 -37.59 -45.15 20.71
N PRO A 521 -38.83 -45.13 21.26
CA PRO A 521 -39.19 -44.18 22.31
C PRO A 521 -38.53 -44.54 23.65
N ASN A 522 -37.98 -43.54 24.31
CA ASN A 522 -37.44 -43.64 25.68
C ASN A 522 -38.55 -43.51 26.74
N LYS A 523 -39.66 -42.86 26.38
CA LYS A 523 -40.81 -42.62 27.26
C LYS A 523 -42.10 -42.77 26.46
N ILE A 524 -43.09 -43.46 27.02
CA ILE A 524 -44.45 -43.53 26.46
C ILE A 524 -45.38 -42.76 27.41
N VAL A 525 -46.17 -41.86 26.86
CA VAL A 525 -47.15 -41.05 27.62
C VAL A 525 -48.53 -41.37 27.08
N GLN A 526 -49.39 -41.92 27.94
CA GLN A 526 -50.81 -42.05 27.65
C GLN A 526 -51.47 -40.68 27.84
N VAL A 527 -52.12 -40.18 26.78
CA VAL A 527 -52.78 -38.87 26.80
C VAL A 527 -54.19 -39.06 27.35
N PRO A 528 -54.53 -38.40 28.48
CA PRO A 528 -55.85 -38.51 29.08
C PRO A 528 -56.93 -37.90 28.17
N GLN A 529 -58.16 -38.34 28.38
CA GLN A 529 -59.33 -37.90 27.63
C GLN A 529 -59.66 -36.42 27.94
N ALA A 530 -60.15 -35.67 26.95
CA ALA A 530 -60.80 -34.39 27.19
C ALA A 530 -62.20 -34.61 27.78
N ASN A 531 -62.49 -33.94 28.89
CA ASN A 531 -63.79 -34.05 29.55
C ASN A 531 -64.87 -33.20 28.86
N THR A 532 -64.50 -32.22 28.04
CA THR A 532 -65.42 -31.24 27.46
C THR A 532 -65.11 -30.96 25.99
N CYS A 533 -66.17 -30.83 25.18
CA CYS A 533 -66.07 -30.45 23.78
C CYS A 533 -65.55 -29.02 23.61
N LEU A 534 -64.42 -28.85 22.90
CA LEU A 534 -63.81 -27.55 22.62
C LEU A 534 -64.68 -26.59 21.78
N LYS A 535 -65.74 -27.08 21.12
CA LYS A 535 -66.64 -26.24 20.30
C LYS A 535 -67.93 -25.87 21.01
N CYS A 536 -68.57 -26.80 21.71
CA CYS A 536 -69.93 -26.62 22.25
C CYS A 536 -70.06 -26.93 23.74
N GLY A 537 -68.95 -27.18 24.44
CA GLY A 537 -68.95 -27.40 25.90
C GLY A 537 -69.53 -28.72 26.39
N TYR A 538 -70.05 -29.59 25.52
CA TYR A 538 -70.67 -30.88 25.88
C TYR A 538 -69.71 -31.85 26.60
N ASN A 539 -70.20 -32.55 27.63
CA ASN A 539 -69.53 -33.56 28.45
C ASN A 539 -70.52 -34.69 28.78
N PRO A 540 -70.17 -36.00 28.65
CA PRO A 540 -68.86 -36.55 28.27
C PRO A 540 -68.68 -36.77 26.77
N LEU A 541 -67.44 -36.64 26.29
CA LEU A 541 -67.07 -37.03 24.93
C LEU A 541 -67.06 -38.56 24.81
N ARG A 542 -67.46 -39.10 23.64
CA ARG A 542 -67.39 -40.54 23.36
C ARG A 542 -65.98 -40.91 22.91
N LEU A 543 -65.34 -41.85 23.58
CA LEU A 543 -64.05 -42.41 23.16
C LEU A 543 -64.23 -43.29 21.92
N MET A 544 -63.35 -43.15 20.93
CA MET A 544 -63.31 -44.00 19.75
C MET A 544 -62.23 -45.08 19.91
N GLU A 545 -62.40 -46.25 19.30
CA GLU A 545 -61.37 -47.31 19.29
C GLU A 545 -60.16 -46.98 18.39
N ILE A 546 -60.20 -45.83 17.70
CA ILE A 546 -59.13 -45.36 16.84
C ILE A 546 -58.12 -44.62 17.72
N SER A 547 -56.87 -45.11 17.76
CA SER A 547 -55.78 -44.44 18.47
C SER A 547 -55.01 -43.46 17.57
N ALA A 548 -54.52 -42.37 18.16
CA ALA A 548 -53.56 -41.45 17.60
C ALA A 548 -52.23 -41.60 18.36
N ALA A 549 -51.11 -41.67 17.63
CA ALA A 549 -49.78 -41.72 18.23
C ALA A 549 -48.87 -40.64 17.64
N ARG A 550 -48.05 -40.03 18.49
CA ARG A 550 -47.09 -39.01 18.10
C ARG A 550 -45.75 -39.17 18.81
N THR A 551 -44.66 -39.21 18.05
CA THR A 551 -43.31 -39.30 18.60
C THR A 551 -42.60 -37.95 18.49
N ILE A 552 -42.11 -37.42 19.61
CA ILE A 552 -41.40 -36.15 19.71
C ILE A 552 -40.00 -36.40 20.27
N ILE A 553 -38.98 -35.88 19.57
CA ILE A 553 -37.59 -35.86 20.03
C ILE A 553 -37.32 -34.53 20.70
N ASP A 554 -36.89 -34.55 21.95
CA ASP A 554 -36.57 -33.33 22.70
C ASP A 554 -35.27 -33.47 23.48
N LEU A 555 -34.87 -32.40 24.16
CA LEU A 555 -33.67 -32.36 25.01
C LEU A 555 -34.04 -32.12 26.47
N ALA A 556 -33.30 -32.76 27.38
CA ALA A 556 -33.36 -32.48 28.81
C ALA A 556 -31.97 -32.13 29.35
N LEU A 557 -31.96 -31.15 30.26
CA LEU A 557 -30.78 -30.80 31.04
C LEU A 557 -30.56 -31.84 32.13
N THR A 558 -29.37 -32.40 32.17
CA THR A 558 -28.86 -33.26 33.25
C THR A 558 -27.81 -32.50 34.04
N LYS A 559 -27.35 -33.06 35.18
CA LYS A 559 -26.31 -32.42 36.01
C LYS A 559 -25.02 -32.10 35.25
N ASN A 560 -24.65 -32.95 34.28
CA ASN A 560 -23.36 -32.89 33.59
C ASN A 560 -23.48 -32.63 32.08
N GLY A 561 -24.68 -32.31 31.56
CA GLY A 561 -24.85 -32.09 30.11
C GLY A 561 -26.28 -32.14 29.63
N ILE A 562 -26.46 -32.28 28.33
CA ILE A 562 -27.77 -32.33 27.66
C ILE A 562 -27.99 -33.73 27.12
N LYS A 563 -29.16 -34.32 27.38
CA LYS A 563 -29.52 -35.65 26.90
C LYS A 563 -30.74 -35.59 25.97
N LYS A 564 -30.71 -36.36 24.89
CA LYS A 564 -31.85 -36.60 23.99
C LYS A 564 -32.91 -37.47 24.68
N ILE A 565 -34.17 -37.07 24.57
CA ILE A 565 -35.34 -37.82 25.03
C ILE A 565 -36.31 -38.00 23.87
N THR A 566 -36.66 -39.24 23.55
CA THR A 566 -37.73 -39.56 22.59
C THR A 566 -39.00 -39.94 23.33
N THR A 567 -40.05 -39.14 23.22
CA THR A 567 -41.34 -39.40 23.89
C THR A 567 -42.42 -39.76 22.86
N LYS A 568 -43.09 -40.90 23.04
CA LYS A 568 -44.25 -41.32 22.24
C LYS A 568 -45.53 -41.07 23.03
N TYR A 569 -46.34 -40.13 22.55
CA TYR A 569 -47.69 -39.85 23.04
C TYR A 569 -48.68 -40.77 22.34
N ILE A 570 -49.55 -41.43 23.09
CA ILE A 570 -50.60 -42.31 22.56
C ILE A 570 -51.90 -41.92 23.25
N GLY A 571 -52.99 -41.80 22.49
CA GLY A 571 -54.32 -41.59 23.04
C GLY A 571 -55.39 -41.94 22.01
N PHE A 572 -56.65 -41.98 22.41
CA PHE A 572 -57.76 -42.33 21.53
C PHE A 572 -58.47 -41.09 21.00
N TYR A 573 -58.98 -41.16 19.76
CA TYR A 573 -59.82 -40.09 19.23
C TYR A 573 -61.12 -39.97 20.03
N GLU A 574 -61.62 -38.75 20.13
CA GLU A 574 -62.84 -38.43 20.86
C GLU A 574 -63.89 -37.90 19.88
N TYR A 575 -65.16 -38.24 20.11
CA TYR A 575 -66.27 -37.81 19.29
C TYR A 575 -67.31 -37.07 20.14
N CYS A 576 -67.66 -35.85 19.73
CA CYS A 576 -68.75 -35.12 20.35
C CYS A 576 -70.07 -35.48 19.66
N VAL A 577 -71.02 -36.03 20.41
CA VAL A 577 -72.35 -36.41 19.88
C VAL A 577 -73.25 -35.22 19.57
N GLN A 578 -72.99 -34.04 20.16
CA GLN A 578 -73.76 -32.82 19.91
C GLN A 578 -73.31 -32.07 18.65
N CYS A 579 -71.99 -31.91 18.46
CA CYS A 579 -71.45 -31.15 17.33
C CYS A 579 -70.89 -32.01 16.20
N HIS A 580 -71.00 -33.33 16.33
CA HIS A 580 -70.53 -34.37 15.40
C HIS A 580 -69.05 -34.25 14.97
N ARG A 581 -68.22 -33.58 15.79
CA ARG A 581 -66.78 -33.42 15.50
C ARG A 581 -65.94 -34.47 16.21
N LYS A 582 -64.91 -34.91 15.49
CA LYS A 582 -63.83 -35.78 15.97
C LYS A 582 -62.64 -34.94 16.42
N TYR A 583 -62.12 -35.22 17.61
CA TYR A 583 -60.98 -34.56 18.22
C TYR A 583 -59.85 -35.58 18.43
N SER A 584 -58.63 -35.22 18.05
CA SER A 584 -57.44 -35.97 18.50
C SER A 584 -57.26 -35.78 20.01
N PRO A 585 -56.50 -36.65 20.70
CA PRO A 585 -56.19 -36.46 22.12
C PRO A 585 -55.62 -35.06 22.41
N PRO A 586 -55.99 -34.39 23.51
CA PRO A 586 -55.61 -33.01 23.82
C PRO A 586 -54.12 -32.71 23.62
N LYS A 587 -53.24 -33.55 24.17
CA LYS A 587 -51.79 -33.32 24.07
C LYS A 587 -51.25 -33.55 22.65
N ILE A 588 -51.91 -34.38 21.84
CA ILE A 588 -51.54 -34.61 20.44
C ILE A 588 -52.04 -33.47 19.55
N LEU A 589 -53.18 -32.84 19.90
CA LEU A 589 -53.70 -31.64 19.23
C LEU A 589 -52.75 -30.44 19.35
N GLU A 590 -52.01 -30.32 20.45
CA GLU A 590 -51.05 -29.23 20.66
C GLU A 590 -49.84 -29.29 19.70
N PHE A 591 -49.53 -30.46 19.12
CA PHE A 591 -48.41 -30.60 18.19
C PHE A 591 -48.82 -30.25 16.77
N GLU A 592 -47.97 -29.51 16.05
CA GLU A 592 -48.22 -29.29 14.61
C GLU A 592 -48.20 -30.63 13.85
N SER A 593 -49.01 -30.73 12.79
CA SER A 593 -49.22 -31.97 12.01
C SER A 593 -47.94 -32.67 11.56
N ARG A 594 -46.81 -31.96 11.43
CA ARG A 594 -45.47 -32.49 11.09
C ARG A 594 -44.34 -32.19 12.11
N GLN A 595 -44.69 -31.72 13.31
CA GLN A 595 -43.73 -31.55 14.41
C GLN A 595 -43.10 -32.87 14.85
N PHE A 596 -41.78 -32.93 14.76
CA PHE A 596 -40.95 -34.09 15.16
C PHE A 596 -39.98 -33.74 16.30
N TYR A 597 -39.68 -32.45 16.48
CA TYR A 597 -38.76 -31.94 17.49
C TYR A 597 -39.51 -31.08 18.51
N GLY A 598 -39.21 -31.28 19.79
CA GLY A 598 -39.74 -30.50 20.91
C GLY A 598 -39.11 -29.12 21.04
N HIS A 599 -39.63 -28.31 21.95
CA HIS A 599 -39.19 -26.92 22.13
C HIS A 599 -37.71 -26.84 22.51
N LYS A 600 -37.25 -27.65 23.46
CA LYS A 600 -35.88 -27.59 23.98
C LYS A 600 -34.85 -27.98 22.92
N PHE A 601 -35.18 -28.93 22.05
CA PHE A 601 -34.36 -29.25 20.88
C PHE A 601 -34.27 -28.06 19.92
N LYS A 602 -35.39 -27.42 19.59
CA LYS A 602 -35.41 -26.20 18.75
C LYS A 602 -34.58 -25.08 19.40
N SER A 603 -34.73 -24.87 20.70
CA SER A 603 -34.01 -23.88 21.51
C SER A 603 -32.50 -24.11 21.49
N TRP A 604 -32.06 -25.37 21.56
CA TRP A 604 -30.65 -25.71 21.42
C TRP A 604 -30.10 -25.35 20.05
N ILE A 605 -30.77 -25.74 18.97
CA ILE A 605 -30.37 -25.39 17.59
C ILE A 605 -30.29 -23.86 17.40
N VAL A 606 -31.30 -23.13 17.86
CA VAL A 606 -31.35 -21.67 17.75
C VAL A 606 -30.27 -21.00 18.60
N TYR A 607 -29.97 -21.52 19.79
CA TYR A 607 -28.86 -21.03 20.60
C TYR A 607 -27.51 -21.15 19.87
N GLN A 608 -27.24 -22.30 19.25
CA GLN A 608 -26.02 -22.49 18.44
C GLN A 608 -25.92 -21.47 17.31
N ARG A 609 -27.04 -21.18 16.62
CA ARG A 609 -27.06 -20.22 15.52
C ARG A 609 -26.94 -18.76 15.99
N VAL A 610 -27.68 -18.36 17.01
CA VAL A 610 -27.84 -16.94 17.40
C VAL A 610 -26.78 -16.51 18.41
N ALA A 611 -26.51 -17.33 19.43
CA ALA A 611 -25.56 -16.98 20.49
C ALA A 611 -24.13 -17.32 20.08
N LEU A 612 -23.91 -18.54 19.57
CA LEU A 612 -22.59 -19.05 19.20
C LEU A 612 -22.18 -18.78 17.75
N ARG A 613 -23.13 -18.31 16.91
CA ARG A 613 -22.88 -17.91 15.51
C ARG A 613 -22.38 -19.03 14.61
N LEU A 614 -22.71 -20.27 14.92
CA LEU A 614 -22.25 -21.40 14.11
C LEU A 614 -22.88 -21.38 12.71
N PRO A 615 -22.11 -21.73 11.65
CA PRO A 615 -22.67 -22.00 10.32
C PRO A 615 -23.68 -23.15 10.37
N PHE A 616 -24.63 -23.17 9.43
CA PHE A 616 -25.67 -24.22 9.39
C PHE A 616 -25.06 -25.63 9.33
N GLU A 617 -24.06 -25.85 8.48
CA GLU A 617 -23.40 -27.16 8.36
C GLU A 617 -22.80 -27.65 9.68
N SER A 618 -22.13 -26.76 10.44
CA SER A 618 -21.58 -27.11 11.75
C SER A 618 -22.67 -27.45 12.78
N ILE A 619 -23.84 -26.81 12.69
CA ILE A 619 -24.98 -27.12 13.57
C ILE A 619 -25.56 -28.49 13.21
N LEU A 620 -25.68 -28.81 11.91
CA LEU A 620 -26.14 -30.11 11.44
C LEU A 620 -25.19 -31.24 11.86
N GLU A 621 -23.88 -31.01 11.71
CA GLU A 621 -22.83 -31.91 12.17
C GLU A 621 -22.94 -32.15 13.69
N LEU A 622 -23.05 -31.09 14.50
CA LEU A 622 -23.22 -31.23 15.94
C LEU A 622 -24.50 -31.99 16.32
N ALA A 623 -25.62 -31.76 15.62
CA ALA A 623 -26.86 -32.49 15.87
C ALA A 623 -26.72 -33.99 15.53
N LYS A 624 -25.98 -34.33 14.47
CA LYS A 624 -25.66 -35.71 14.09
C LYS A 624 -24.71 -36.35 15.11
N GLU A 625 -23.58 -35.73 15.39
CA GLU A 625 -22.56 -36.31 16.29
C GLU A 625 -23.06 -36.45 17.73
N GLN A 626 -23.77 -35.44 18.26
CA GLN A 626 -24.16 -35.44 19.67
C GLN A 626 -25.47 -36.20 19.95
N PHE A 627 -26.41 -36.19 19.00
CA PHE A 627 -27.77 -36.71 19.22
C PHE A 627 -28.20 -37.76 18.19
N ASN A 628 -27.35 -38.09 17.22
CA ASN A 628 -27.66 -38.95 16.09
C ASN A 628 -28.91 -38.48 15.33
N GLU A 629 -29.00 -37.17 15.08
CA GLU A 629 -30.13 -36.53 14.40
C GLU A 629 -29.68 -35.86 13.09
N GLU A 630 -29.92 -36.54 11.97
CA GLU A 630 -29.67 -35.98 10.63
C GLU A 630 -30.85 -35.15 10.15
N MET A 631 -30.65 -33.87 9.84
CA MET A 631 -31.69 -32.98 9.33
C MET A 631 -31.17 -32.06 8.22
N SER A 632 -32.08 -31.48 7.43
CA SER A 632 -31.72 -30.49 6.41
C SER A 632 -31.54 -29.09 7.00
N SER A 633 -30.77 -28.23 6.34
CA SER A 633 -30.60 -26.82 6.72
C SER A 633 -31.93 -26.05 6.75
N THR A 634 -32.91 -26.43 5.94
CA THR A 634 -34.29 -25.89 5.95
C THR A 634 -35.00 -26.10 7.29
N ARG A 635 -34.66 -27.14 8.06
CA ARG A 635 -35.20 -27.32 9.42
C ARG A 635 -34.70 -26.25 10.37
N ILE A 636 -33.44 -25.81 10.23
CA ILE A 636 -32.86 -24.75 11.07
C ILE A 636 -33.60 -23.43 10.83
N THR A 637 -33.84 -23.07 9.56
CA THR A 637 -34.60 -21.85 9.22
C THR A 637 -36.04 -21.93 9.73
N TYR A 638 -36.68 -23.09 9.63
CA TYR A 638 -38.00 -23.32 10.21
C TYR A 638 -38.00 -23.22 11.75
N PHE A 639 -36.97 -23.71 12.45
CA PHE A 639 -36.87 -23.54 13.92
C PHE A 639 -36.66 -22.10 14.33
N LEU A 640 -35.85 -21.33 13.58
CA LEU A 640 -35.71 -19.88 13.79
C LEU A 640 -37.07 -19.19 13.63
N LYS A 641 -37.82 -19.50 12.57
CA LYS A 641 -39.17 -18.95 12.35
C LYS A 641 -40.13 -19.31 13.47
N ASN A 642 -40.16 -20.58 13.88
CA ASN A 642 -41.06 -21.09 14.91
C ASN A 642 -40.78 -20.42 16.26
N LEU A 643 -39.51 -20.30 16.67
CA LEU A 643 -39.15 -19.64 17.92
C LEU A 643 -39.30 -18.12 17.84
N ALA A 644 -38.96 -17.47 16.73
CA ALA A 644 -39.21 -16.03 16.57
C ALA A 644 -40.70 -15.71 16.69
N LYS A 645 -41.58 -16.55 16.12
CA LYS A 645 -43.03 -16.43 16.29
C LYS A 645 -43.47 -16.66 17.74
N TYR A 646 -42.95 -17.69 18.40
CA TYR A 646 -43.25 -17.97 19.82
C TYR A 646 -42.88 -16.80 20.73
N TYR A 647 -41.72 -16.18 20.49
CA TYR A 647 -41.19 -15.07 21.26
C TYR A 647 -41.58 -13.67 20.74
N ALA A 648 -42.56 -13.58 19.84
CA ALA A 648 -43.00 -12.29 19.28
C ALA A 648 -43.57 -11.35 20.36
N GLU A 649 -44.32 -11.89 21.33
CA GLU A 649 -44.82 -11.10 22.47
C GLU A 649 -43.70 -10.61 23.39
N THR A 650 -42.61 -11.38 23.51
CA THR A 650 -41.41 -10.95 24.23
C THR A 650 -40.78 -9.75 23.53
N GLU A 651 -40.64 -9.75 22.20
CA GLU A 651 -40.15 -8.59 21.46
C GLU A 651 -41.07 -7.36 21.66
N LYS A 652 -42.39 -7.54 21.61
CA LYS A 652 -43.35 -6.45 21.88
C LYS A 652 -43.22 -5.87 23.29
N ALA A 653 -42.96 -6.71 24.29
CA ALA A 653 -42.70 -6.26 25.65
C ALA A 653 -41.39 -5.46 25.75
N ILE A 654 -40.34 -5.93 25.07
CA ILE A 654 -39.05 -5.20 24.96
C ILE A 654 -39.25 -3.84 24.29
N ILE A 655 -40.06 -3.74 23.23
CA ILE A 655 -40.39 -2.46 22.56
C ILE A 655 -41.09 -1.52 23.54
N ARG A 656 -42.11 -1.97 24.26
CA ARG A 656 -42.82 -1.14 25.26
C ARG A 656 -41.87 -0.57 26.31
N GLN A 657 -41.03 -1.42 26.90
CA GLN A 657 -40.03 -1.01 27.88
C GLN A 657 -38.97 -0.05 27.32
N LEU A 658 -38.67 -0.16 26.01
CA LEU A 658 -37.75 0.74 25.33
C LEU A 658 -38.38 2.12 25.09
N LEU A 659 -39.69 2.18 24.80
CA LEU A 659 -40.43 3.45 24.61
C LEU A 659 -40.79 4.15 25.93
N GLU A 660 -40.85 3.42 27.05
CA GLU A 660 -40.98 3.98 28.40
C GLU A 660 -39.63 4.54 28.94
N SER A 661 -38.53 4.28 28.24
CA SER A 661 -37.18 4.70 28.63
C SER A 661 -36.96 6.21 28.44
N PRO A 662 -36.22 6.90 29.33
CA PRO A 662 -35.89 8.31 29.15
C PRO A 662 -35.03 8.58 27.90
N PHE A 663 -34.30 7.56 27.42
CA PHE A 663 -33.56 7.64 26.16
C PHE A 663 -33.59 6.33 25.37
N VAL A 664 -33.35 6.46 24.05
CA VAL A 664 -33.16 5.36 23.11
C VAL A 664 -31.96 5.65 22.23
N HIS A 665 -31.01 4.72 22.16
CA HIS A 665 -29.94 4.69 21.18
C HIS A 665 -30.43 4.07 19.87
N VAL A 666 -30.04 4.64 18.74
CA VAL A 666 -30.31 4.11 17.40
C VAL A 666 -29.05 4.11 16.53
N ASP A 667 -28.86 3.05 15.74
CA ASP A 667 -27.75 2.94 14.77
C ASP A 667 -28.15 1.98 13.65
N GLU A 668 -27.46 2.05 12.51
CA GLU A 668 -27.75 1.25 11.33
C GLU A 668 -26.51 0.71 10.61
N THR A 669 -26.66 -0.44 9.97
CA THR A 669 -25.58 -1.05 9.18
C THR A 669 -26.12 -1.67 7.90
N ASN A 670 -25.34 -1.54 6.82
CA ASN A 670 -25.65 -2.21 5.55
C ASN A 670 -25.61 -3.75 5.75
N PHE A 671 -26.51 -4.47 5.13
CA PHE A 671 -26.60 -5.92 5.15
C PHE A 671 -26.96 -6.45 3.77
N THR A 672 -26.24 -7.45 3.25
CA THR A 672 -26.51 -7.97 1.90
C THR A 672 -27.39 -9.22 1.96
N ILE A 673 -28.51 -9.21 1.24
CA ILE A 673 -29.46 -10.32 1.11
C ILE A 673 -29.61 -10.62 -0.37
N ASN A 674 -29.30 -11.87 -0.78
CA ASN A 674 -29.35 -12.29 -2.19
C ASN A 674 -28.62 -11.33 -3.18
N GLY A 675 -27.54 -10.67 -2.74
CA GLY A 675 -26.78 -9.71 -3.56
C GLY A 675 -27.34 -8.28 -3.59
N VAL A 676 -28.48 -8.02 -2.94
CA VAL A 676 -29.09 -6.68 -2.81
C VAL A 676 -28.69 -6.07 -1.46
N ASN A 677 -28.45 -4.76 -1.41
CA ASN A 677 -28.18 -4.03 -0.18
C ASN A 677 -29.48 -3.77 0.59
N TRP A 678 -29.47 -4.12 1.87
CA TRP A 678 -30.51 -3.89 2.86
C TRP A 678 -29.89 -3.17 4.06
N TYR A 679 -30.72 -2.73 5.02
CA TYR A 679 -30.26 -2.08 6.23
C TYR A 679 -30.84 -2.76 7.47
N VAL A 680 -29.97 -3.02 8.44
CA VAL A 680 -30.38 -3.49 9.77
C VAL A 680 -30.23 -2.33 10.75
N TRP A 681 -31.33 -1.99 11.40
CA TRP A 681 -31.44 -0.98 12.44
C TRP A 681 -31.38 -1.63 13.80
N VAL A 682 -30.73 -0.99 14.76
CA VAL A 682 -30.77 -1.38 16.17
C VAL A 682 -31.38 -0.26 17.00
N PHE A 683 -32.20 -0.61 17.98
CA PHE A 683 -32.67 0.32 19.01
C PHE A 683 -32.36 -0.27 20.38
N THR A 684 -31.84 0.54 21.30
CA THR A 684 -31.52 0.08 22.65
C THR A 684 -31.46 1.19 23.68
N ASN A 685 -31.81 0.91 24.94
CA ASN A 685 -31.51 1.79 26.08
C ASN A 685 -30.39 1.23 26.99
N GLY A 686 -29.60 0.26 26.51
CA GLY A 686 -28.58 -0.43 27.30
C GLY A 686 -29.10 -1.54 28.21
N LYS A 687 -30.42 -1.74 28.29
CA LYS A 687 -31.07 -2.88 28.95
C LYS A 687 -31.86 -3.74 27.96
N TYR A 688 -32.64 -3.10 27.10
CA TYR A 688 -33.50 -3.69 26.08
C TYR A 688 -32.93 -3.43 24.69
N VAL A 689 -33.04 -4.40 23.78
CA VAL A 689 -32.49 -4.33 22.42
C VAL A 689 -33.44 -4.95 21.41
N ILE A 690 -33.70 -4.24 20.33
CA ILE A 690 -34.44 -4.75 19.16
C ILE A 690 -33.65 -4.48 17.88
N PHE A 691 -33.89 -5.30 16.86
CA PHE A 691 -33.34 -5.12 15.53
C PHE A 691 -34.44 -5.15 14.49
N LYS A 692 -34.37 -4.28 13.48
CA LYS A 692 -35.32 -4.26 12.34
C LYS A 692 -34.58 -4.24 11.01
N LEU A 693 -35.23 -4.79 9.98
CA LEU A 693 -34.67 -4.94 8.64
C LEU A 693 -35.52 -4.14 7.64
N THR A 694 -34.87 -3.30 6.84
CA THR A 694 -35.48 -2.49 5.76
C THR A 694 -34.69 -2.63 4.46
N GLU A 695 -35.35 -2.38 3.33
CA GLU A 695 -34.73 -2.40 2.00
C GLU A 695 -33.90 -1.14 1.75
N THR A 696 -34.41 0.02 2.20
CA THR A 696 -33.76 1.33 2.07
C THR A 696 -33.17 1.79 3.41
N ARG A 697 -32.27 2.78 3.36
CA ARG A 697 -31.74 3.48 4.56
C ARG A 697 -32.71 4.56 5.08
N GLU A 698 -33.92 4.64 4.53
CA GLU A 698 -34.87 5.68 4.92
C GLU A 698 -35.36 5.46 6.35
N THR A 699 -35.58 6.56 7.08
CA THR A 699 -35.92 6.53 8.51
C THR A 699 -37.39 6.22 8.79
N GLY A 700 -38.17 5.75 7.81
CA GLY A 700 -39.59 5.40 8.00
C GLY A 700 -39.83 4.42 9.15
N ILE A 701 -38.94 3.43 9.33
CA ILE A 701 -39.03 2.48 10.44
C ILE A 701 -38.72 3.12 11.81
N VAL A 702 -37.86 4.14 11.84
CA VAL A 702 -37.50 4.89 13.05
C VAL A 702 -38.71 5.72 13.50
N HIS A 703 -39.35 6.42 12.57
CA HIS A 703 -40.60 7.15 12.81
C HIS A 703 -41.72 6.24 13.29
N GLN A 704 -41.86 5.04 12.70
CA GLN A 704 -42.88 4.08 13.10
C GLN A 704 -42.67 3.55 14.53
N ILE A 705 -41.42 3.27 14.91
CA ILE A 705 -41.10 2.71 16.24
C ILE A 705 -41.18 3.77 17.31
N LEU A 706 -40.67 4.97 17.04
CA LEU A 706 -40.61 6.09 17.98
C LEU A 706 -41.85 6.99 17.89
N ASP A 707 -42.94 6.49 17.32
CA ASP A 707 -44.22 7.22 17.29
C ASP A 707 -44.64 7.55 18.73
N LYS A 708 -44.89 8.84 18.99
CA LYS A 708 -45.24 9.38 20.33
C LYS A 708 -44.19 9.16 21.41
N TYR A 709 -42.93 8.91 21.05
CA TYR A 709 -41.84 8.82 22.01
C TYR A 709 -41.40 10.21 22.50
N GLU A 710 -41.54 10.46 23.81
CA GLU A 710 -41.24 11.77 24.41
C GLU A 710 -39.83 11.89 25.00
N GLY A 711 -39.06 10.80 25.00
CA GLY A 711 -37.69 10.78 25.52
C GLY A 711 -36.65 11.33 24.54
N VAL A 712 -35.37 10.98 24.78
CA VAL A 712 -34.22 11.48 24.01
C VAL A 712 -33.67 10.40 23.08
N LEU A 713 -33.62 10.69 21.77
CA LEU A 713 -32.99 9.85 20.77
C LEU A 713 -31.48 10.12 20.68
N ILE A 714 -30.68 9.09 20.92
CA ILE A 714 -29.22 9.16 20.88
C ILE A 714 -28.76 8.52 19.57
N SER A 715 -28.17 9.33 18.70
CA SER A 715 -27.82 8.93 17.32
C SER A 715 -26.48 9.51 16.88
N ASP A 716 -25.99 9.02 15.75
CA ASP A 716 -24.90 9.68 15.02
C ASP A 716 -25.43 10.90 14.22
N PHE A 717 -24.61 11.40 13.30
CA PHE A 717 -24.95 12.58 12.49
C PHE A 717 -25.61 12.22 11.15
N TYR A 718 -26.23 11.04 11.01
CA TYR A 718 -27.04 10.75 9.85
C TYR A 718 -28.27 11.68 9.80
N THR A 719 -28.38 12.46 8.72
CA THR A 719 -29.39 13.51 8.56
C THR A 719 -30.82 12.98 8.56
N GLY A 720 -31.04 11.70 8.25
CA GLY A 720 -32.36 11.08 8.33
C GLY A 720 -32.97 11.14 9.74
N TYR A 721 -32.12 11.13 10.78
CA TYR A 721 -32.57 11.24 12.17
C TYR A 721 -33.05 12.64 12.54
N ASP A 722 -32.58 13.68 11.85
CA ASP A 722 -32.92 15.08 12.19
C ASP A 722 -34.43 15.36 12.05
N SER A 723 -35.13 14.57 11.24
CA SER A 723 -36.58 14.67 11.05
C SER A 723 -37.43 14.01 12.14
N VAL A 724 -36.84 13.20 13.03
CA VAL A 724 -37.58 12.42 14.03
C VAL A 724 -38.11 13.36 15.12
N PRO A 725 -39.43 13.34 15.42
CA PRO A 725 -40.09 14.33 16.28
C PRO A 725 -39.91 14.02 17.77
N CYS A 726 -38.66 13.91 18.23
CA CYS A 726 -38.30 13.76 19.64
C CYS A 726 -37.04 14.56 19.95
N LYS A 727 -36.73 14.76 21.23
CA LYS A 727 -35.47 15.40 21.64
C LYS A 727 -34.29 14.53 21.19
N GLN A 728 -33.15 15.14 20.85
CA GLN A 728 -32.01 14.40 20.33
C GLN A 728 -30.73 14.68 21.12
N GLN A 729 -29.91 13.65 21.27
CA GLN A 729 -28.53 13.75 21.70
C GLN A 729 -27.63 13.19 20.60
N LYS A 730 -26.84 14.05 19.95
CA LYS A 730 -25.87 13.62 18.94
C LYS A 730 -24.62 13.05 19.62
N CYS A 731 -24.05 12.02 19.00
CA CYS A 731 -22.97 11.27 19.59
C CYS A 731 -21.63 12.00 19.52
N TRP A 732 -21.10 12.42 20.68
CA TRP A 732 -19.78 13.04 20.78
C TRP A 732 -18.64 12.09 20.41
N VAL A 733 -18.75 10.78 20.64
CA VAL A 733 -17.72 9.80 20.21
C VAL A 733 -17.51 9.84 18.69
N HIS A 734 -18.59 9.90 17.91
CA HIS A 734 -18.50 10.00 16.45
C HIS A 734 -17.91 11.34 16.02
N LEU A 735 -18.32 12.44 16.67
CA LEU A 735 -17.77 13.77 16.40
C LEU A 735 -16.26 13.83 16.70
N ILE A 736 -15.84 13.36 17.87
CA ILE A 736 -14.44 13.34 18.30
C ILE A 736 -13.59 12.46 17.37
N ARG A 737 -14.11 11.30 16.93
CA ARG A 737 -13.42 10.46 15.93
C ARG A 737 -13.20 11.21 14.62
N ASN A 738 -14.21 11.93 14.13
CA ASN A 738 -14.10 12.71 12.90
C ASN A 738 -13.13 13.90 13.08
N LEU A 739 -13.23 14.65 14.18
CA LEU A 739 -12.32 15.74 14.51
C LEU A 739 -10.86 15.27 14.56
N ASN A 740 -10.59 14.16 15.25
CA ASN A 740 -9.25 13.57 15.33
C ASN A 740 -8.73 13.10 13.97
N LYS A 741 -9.60 12.49 13.15
CA LYS A 741 -9.23 12.03 11.83
C LYS A 741 -8.88 13.21 10.92
N ASP A 742 -9.74 14.21 10.88
CA ASP A 742 -9.57 15.39 10.03
C ASP A 742 -8.38 16.24 10.51
N LEU A 743 -8.07 16.25 11.81
CA LEU A 743 -6.87 16.91 12.36
C LEU A 743 -5.58 16.26 11.82
N ARG A 744 -5.58 14.94 11.68
CA ARG A 744 -4.45 14.18 11.12
C ARG A 744 -4.35 14.33 9.60
N GLU A 745 -5.50 14.46 8.92
CA GLU A 745 -5.56 14.61 7.47
C GLU A 745 -5.24 16.05 7.01
N ASN A 746 -5.38 17.06 7.89
CA ASN A 746 -5.19 18.48 7.57
C ASN A 746 -4.21 19.18 8.54
N PRO A 747 -2.93 18.76 8.58
CA PRO A 747 -1.96 19.16 9.60
C PRO A 747 -1.53 20.64 9.58
N PHE A 748 -1.73 21.34 8.47
CA PHE A 748 -1.33 22.74 8.29
C PHE A 748 -2.49 23.73 8.38
N ASP A 749 -3.69 23.25 8.70
CA ASP A 749 -4.87 24.10 8.85
C ASP A 749 -4.90 24.70 10.27
N MET A 750 -4.21 25.82 10.44
CA MET A 750 -4.10 26.52 11.72
C MET A 750 -5.45 27.03 12.24
N GLU A 751 -6.39 27.36 11.35
CA GLU A 751 -7.75 27.75 11.75
C GLU A 751 -8.50 26.56 12.33
N TYR A 752 -8.35 25.38 11.71
CA TYR A 752 -8.95 24.14 12.18
C TYR A 752 -8.35 23.67 13.51
N GLU A 753 -7.03 23.75 13.66
CA GLU A 753 -6.36 23.45 14.93
C GLU A 753 -6.86 24.38 16.04
N GLY A 754 -7.00 25.68 15.74
CA GLY A 754 -7.55 26.66 16.68
C GLY A 754 -8.99 26.36 17.11
N LEU A 755 -9.86 25.96 16.17
CA LEU A 755 -11.23 25.53 16.50
C LEU A 755 -11.24 24.26 17.36
N ILE A 756 -10.43 23.25 17.00
CA ILE A 756 -10.29 22.02 17.77
C ILE A 756 -9.79 22.29 19.19
N LEU A 757 -8.83 23.20 19.37
CA LEU A 757 -8.38 23.64 20.69
C LEU A 757 -9.51 24.23 21.51
N GLY A 758 -10.36 25.06 20.91
CA GLY A 758 -11.57 25.58 21.55
C GLY A 758 -12.52 24.46 21.97
N ILE A 759 -12.81 23.51 21.07
CA ILE A 759 -13.68 22.35 21.34
C ILE A 759 -13.11 21.51 22.48
N ARG A 760 -11.79 21.27 22.47
CA ARG A 760 -11.09 20.51 23.50
C ARG A 760 -11.23 21.17 24.87
N ASN A 761 -10.98 22.47 24.94
CA ASN A 761 -11.06 23.23 26.19
C ASN A 761 -12.48 23.25 26.76
N LEU A 762 -13.51 23.19 25.90
CA LEU A 762 -14.89 23.03 26.33
C LEU A 762 -15.19 21.61 26.81
N ILE A 763 -14.86 20.60 26.02
CA ILE A 763 -15.40 19.24 26.24
C ILE A 763 -14.64 18.46 27.30
N ILE A 764 -13.33 18.68 27.50
CA ILE A 764 -12.55 17.93 28.51
C ILE A 764 -13.08 18.18 29.93
N PRO A 765 -13.23 19.43 30.42
CA PRO A 765 -13.75 19.69 31.76
C PRO A 765 -15.16 19.11 31.97
N ILE A 766 -15.99 19.17 30.93
CA ILE A 766 -17.33 18.55 30.95
C ILE A 766 -17.23 17.04 31.15
N MET A 767 -16.37 16.36 30.39
CA MET A 767 -16.20 14.90 30.48
C MET A 767 -15.59 14.45 31.81
N GLU A 768 -14.66 15.22 32.37
CA GLU A 768 -14.11 14.99 33.71
C GLU A 768 -15.21 15.13 34.78
N ALA A 769 -16.04 16.17 34.70
CA ALA A 769 -17.15 16.35 35.63
C ALA A 769 -18.21 15.23 35.53
N VAL A 770 -18.47 14.72 34.32
CA VAL A 770 -19.34 13.55 34.09
C VAL A 770 -18.74 12.30 34.73
N GLN A 771 -17.42 12.13 34.70
CA GLN A 771 -16.75 10.99 35.31
C GLN A 771 -16.82 11.04 36.84
N GLU A 772 -16.61 12.20 37.44
CA GLU A 772 -16.60 12.38 38.90
C GLU A 772 -18.00 12.34 39.51
N ASN A 773 -18.97 13.00 38.88
CA ASN A 773 -20.27 13.28 39.47
C ASN A 773 -21.43 12.47 38.85
N GLY A 774 -21.15 11.66 37.83
CA GLY A 774 -22.18 11.00 37.03
C GLY A 774 -23.03 12.00 36.22
N LEU A 775 -24.07 11.51 35.55
CA LEU A 775 -24.94 12.33 34.71
C LEU A 775 -26.07 12.99 35.52
N ASN A 776 -25.75 14.09 36.22
CA ASN A 776 -26.69 14.89 37.00
C ASN A 776 -26.70 16.36 36.56
N LYS A 777 -27.86 16.83 36.08
CA LYS A 777 -28.11 18.18 35.56
C LYS A 777 -27.64 19.30 36.50
N LEU A 778 -27.83 19.16 37.82
CA LEU A 778 -27.48 20.22 38.78
C LEU A 778 -25.98 20.53 38.79
N ASN A 779 -25.14 19.51 38.56
CA ASN A 779 -23.69 19.67 38.53
C ASN A 779 -23.18 20.29 37.21
N PHE A 780 -24.03 20.37 36.19
CA PHE A 780 -23.66 20.81 34.85
C PHE A 780 -24.16 22.20 34.46
N GLN A 781 -25.02 22.83 35.27
CA GLN A 781 -25.46 24.22 35.03
C GLN A 781 -24.29 25.21 34.93
N ARG A 782 -23.17 24.92 35.61
CA ARG A 782 -21.95 25.73 35.54
C ARG A 782 -21.34 25.80 34.13
N PHE A 783 -21.53 24.76 33.31
CA PHE A 783 -20.96 24.67 31.97
C PHE A 783 -21.78 25.40 30.90
N GLU A 784 -23.03 25.79 31.16
CA GLU A 784 -23.85 26.51 30.16
C GLU A 784 -23.18 27.83 29.76
N LYS A 785 -22.61 28.57 30.72
CA LYS A 785 -21.84 29.80 30.42
C LYS A 785 -20.59 29.52 29.57
N GLU A 786 -19.92 28.39 29.80
CA GLU A 786 -18.74 28.00 29.04
C GLU A 786 -19.11 27.57 27.60
N ILE A 787 -20.25 26.89 27.44
CA ILE A 787 -20.82 26.56 26.14
C ILE A 787 -21.15 27.85 25.39
N ASP A 788 -21.90 28.77 25.99
CA ASP A 788 -22.27 30.05 25.37
C ASP A 788 -21.03 30.84 24.94
N SER A 789 -20.04 30.95 25.83
CA SER A 789 -18.76 31.59 25.52
C SER A 789 -18.01 30.91 24.38
N PHE A 790 -18.02 29.57 24.30
CA PHE A 790 -17.43 28.85 23.16
C PHE A 790 -18.15 29.18 21.84
N TYR A 791 -19.49 29.22 21.85
CA TYR A 791 -20.26 29.53 20.64
C TYR A 791 -20.02 30.97 20.19
N GLU A 792 -20.04 31.94 21.09
CA GLU A 792 -19.74 33.34 20.77
C GLU A 792 -18.33 33.49 20.16
N ASN A 793 -17.31 32.90 20.79
CA ASN A 793 -15.91 33.11 20.41
C ASN A 793 -15.46 32.31 19.18
N PHE A 794 -15.99 31.10 18.98
CA PHE A 794 -15.51 30.19 17.94
C PHE A 794 -16.52 29.90 16.85
N ILE A 795 -17.82 30.11 17.08
CA ILE A 795 -18.87 29.67 16.15
C ILE A 795 -19.65 30.85 15.54
N GLU A 796 -20.05 31.85 16.32
CA GLU A 796 -20.93 32.93 15.85
C GLU A 796 -20.15 34.14 15.34
N ASN A 797 -19.20 34.66 16.11
CA ASN A 797 -18.53 35.94 15.83
C ASN A 797 -17.23 35.81 15.04
N LYS A 798 -16.90 34.62 14.52
CA LYS A 798 -15.63 34.35 13.83
C LYS A 798 -15.86 33.88 12.40
N HIS A 799 -15.17 34.47 11.45
CA HIS A 799 -15.20 34.04 10.05
C HIS A 799 -13.93 33.23 9.74
N TYR A 800 -14.11 31.99 9.28
CA TYR A 800 -13.00 31.12 8.87
C TYR A 800 -12.82 31.18 7.35
N LYS A 801 -11.58 31.02 6.89
CA LYS A 801 -11.21 30.89 5.48
C LYS A 801 -11.12 29.42 5.06
N SER A 802 -10.79 28.53 5.99
CA SER A 802 -10.76 27.09 5.74
C SER A 802 -12.17 26.54 5.49
N ASP A 803 -12.36 25.86 4.37
CA ASP A 803 -13.60 25.14 4.05
C ASP A 803 -13.91 24.07 5.11
N LEU A 804 -12.88 23.36 5.59
CA LEU A 804 -13.03 22.32 6.61
C LEU A 804 -13.54 22.92 7.93
N THR A 805 -12.91 23.99 8.38
CA THR A 805 -13.27 24.69 9.62
C THR A 805 -14.67 25.30 9.52
N SER A 806 -15.00 25.91 8.37
CA SER A 806 -16.34 26.47 8.10
C SER A 806 -17.44 25.40 8.11
N ARG A 807 -17.17 24.20 7.59
CA ARG A 807 -18.10 23.07 7.69
C ARG A 807 -18.35 22.66 9.13
N TYR A 808 -17.31 22.54 9.95
CA TYR A 808 -17.47 22.21 11.37
C TYR A 808 -18.19 23.34 12.13
N GLN A 809 -17.91 24.60 11.82
CA GLN A 809 -18.65 25.74 12.35
C GLN A 809 -20.15 25.62 12.06
N GLN A 810 -20.54 25.36 10.81
CA GLN A 810 -21.95 25.14 10.44
C GLN A 810 -22.54 23.91 11.13
N HIS A 811 -21.74 22.85 11.30
CA HIS A 811 -22.15 21.63 11.98
C HIS A 811 -22.49 21.89 13.46
N PHE A 812 -21.65 22.64 14.17
CA PHE A 812 -21.90 23.05 15.55
C PHE A 812 -23.12 24.00 15.65
N LYS A 813 -23.29 24.94 14.70
CA LYS A 813 -24.50 25.78 14.64
C LYS A 813 -25.78 24.94 14.51
N LYS A 814 -25.78 23.99 13.58
CA LYS A 814 -26.94 23.13 13.30
C LYS A 814 -27.33 22.25 14.49
N TYR A 815 -26.34 21.72 15.22
CA TYR A 815 -26.59 20.72 16.27
C TYR A 815 -26.37 21.23 17.70
N ARG A 816 -26.37 22.55 17.94
CA ARG A 816 -26.08 23.14 19.26
C ARG A 816 -26.86 22.49 20.39
N ASP A 817 -28.19 22.49 20.32
CA ASP A 817 -29.03 21.93 21.39
C ASP A 817 -28.89 20.40 21.49
N ALA A 818 -28.75 19.73 20.33
CA ALA A 818 -28.64 18.29 20.28
C ALA A 818 -27.28 17.76 20.75
N LEU A 819 -26.22 18.57 20.81
CA LEU A 819 -24.91 18.15 21.30
C LEU A 819 -24.85 18.11 22.84
N PHE A 820 -25.64 18.94 23.53
CA PHE A 820 -25.52 19.16 24.97
C PHE A 820 -26.78 18.77 25.76
N THR A 821 -27.73 18.06 25.14
CA THR A 821 -28.95 17.61 25.83
C THR A 821 -28.62 16.80 27.10
N PHE A 822 -27.53 16.05 27.10
CA PHE A 822 -27.05 15.29 28.26
C PHE A 822 -26.64 16.10 29.48
N LEU A 823 -26.41 17.41 29.32
CA LEU A 823 -26.13 18.32 30.44
C LEU A 823 -27.40 18.89 31.05
N ARG A 824 -28.51 18.87 30.28
CA ARG A 824 -29.78 19.51 30.64
C ARG A 824 -30.82 18.53 31.22
N GLN A 825 -30.55 17.23 31.12
CA GLN A 825 -31.42 16.15 31.60
C GLN A 825 -30.59 15.05 32.26
N ASP A 826 -31.12 14.49 33.35
CA ASP A 826 -30.43 13.45 34.11
C ASP A 826 -30.32 12.13 33.33
N GLU A 827 -29.24 11.40 33.59
CA GLU A 827 -28.98 10.04 33.08
C GLU A 827 -28.87 9.87 31.55
N ILE A 828 -29.00 10.93 30.74
CA ILE A 828 -28.88 10.86 29.27
C ILE A 828 -27.42 10.62 28.86
N PRO A 829 -27.08 9.53 28.14
CA PRO A 829 -25.72 9.32 27.66
C PRO A 829 -25.29 10.29 26.55
N TRP A 830 -24.05 10.78 26.62
CA TRP A 830 -23.45 11.65 25.59
C TRP A 830 -22.95 10.89 24.34
N HIS A 831 -22.98 9.55 24.35
CA HIS A 831 -22.44 8.70 23.29
C HIS A 831 -23.39 7.58 22.85
N ASN A 832 -23.23 7.10 21.61
CA ASN A 832 -24.05 6.04 21.01
C ASN A 832 -23.39 4.64 21.01
N ASN A 833 -22.34 4.44 21.80
CA ASN A 833 -21.57 3.19 21.83
C ASN A 833 -22.42 1.95 22.16
N THR A 834 -23.53 2.13 22.87
CA THR A 834 -24.44 1.03 23.22
C THR A 834 -25.07 0.41 21.97
N ALA A 835 -25.58 1.24 21.05
CA ALA A 835 -26.10 0.78 19.77
C ALA A 835 -24.98 0.23 18.87
N GLU A 836 -23.84 0.93 18.78
CA GLU A 836 -22.67 0.47 17.99
C GLU A 836 -22.20 -0.94 18.44
N ASN A 837 -22.19 -1.19 19.75
CA ASN A 837 -21.83 -2.50 20.31
C ASN A 837 -22.88 -3.57 20.02
N ALA A 838 -24.17 -3.24 20.09
CA ALA A 838 -25.24 -4.17 19.78
C ALA A 838 -25.23 -4.56 18.29
N ILE A 839 -25.09 -3.58 17.38
CA ILE A 839 -25.10 -3.79 15.92
C ILE A 839 -23.86 -4.55 15.43
N ARG A 840 -22.73 -4.46 16.14
CA ARG A 840 -21.53 -5.27 15.87
C ARG A 840 -21.82 -6.78 15.83
N HIS A 841 -22.84 -7.26 16.54
CA HIS A 841 -23.23 -8.67 16.46
C HIS A 841 -23.79 -9.08 15.10
N VAL A 842 -24.45 -8.16 14.40
CA VAL A 842 -24.95 -8.35 13.03
C VAL A 842 -23.77 -8.36 12.06
N ALA A 843 -22.85 -7.41 12.20
CA ALA A 843 -21.64 -7.33 11.36
C ALA A 843 -20.79 -8.60 11.44
N ILE A 844 -20.54 -9.12 12.64
CA ILE A 844 -19.76 -10.37 12.80
C ILE A 844 -20.49 -11.57 12.18
N GLN A 845 -21.82 -11.65 12.32
CA GLN A 845 -22.60 -12.73 11.72
C GLN A 845 -22.54 -12.70 10.19
N ARG A 846 -22.59 -11.49 9.61
CA ARG A 846 -22.46 -11.24 8.17
C ARG A 846 -21.14 -11.77 7.64
N ASP A 847 -20.04 -11.48 8.33
CA ASP A 847 -18.69 -11.91 7.93
C ASP A 847 -18.51 -13.43 8.00
N ILE A 848 -19.06 -14.09 9.04
CA ILE A 848 -19.01 -15.54 9.19
C ILE A 848 -19.82 -16.25 8.09
N SER A 849 -20.99 -15.71 7.74
CA SER A 849 -21.92 -16.36 6.81
C SER A 849 -21.74 -15.94 5.34
N LYS A 850 -20.68 -15.16 5.02
CA LYS A 850 -20.30 -14.71 3.66
C LYS A 850 -21.48 -14.22 2.79
N ALA A 851 -22.42 -13.48 3.39
CA ALA A 851 -23.60 -12.91 2.70
C ALA A 851 -24.63 -13.90 2.11
N SER A 852 -24.61 -15.19 2.48
CA SER A 852 -25.69 -16.13 2.12
C SER A 852 -26.92 -15.96 3.02
N PHE A 853 -27.60 -14.81 2.90
CA PHE A 853 -28.82 -14.50 3.66
C PHE A 853 -30.02 -14.37 2.73
N HIS A 854 -31.18 -14.80 3.25
CA HIS A 854 -32.50 -14.58 2.68
C HIS A 854 -33.33 -13.71 3.63
N GLU A 855 -34.32 -12.99 3.11
CA GLU A 855 -35.09 -12.01 3.88
C GLU A 855 -35.81 -12.62 5.10
N GLU A 856 -36.72 -13.56 4.88
CA GLU A 856 -37.55 -14.12 5.94
C GLU A 856 -36.71 -14.79 7.07
N PRO A 857 -35.71 -15.65 6.79
CA PRO A 857 -34.83 -16.17 7.83
C PRO A 857 -34.05 -15.09 8.59
N THR A 858 -33.69 -13.99 7.92
CA THR A 858 -32.97 -12.87 8.54
C THR A 858 -33.86 -12.11 9.51
N ARG A 859 -35.12 -11.82 9.15
CA ARG A 859 -36.09 -11.18 10.07
C ARG A 859 -36.26 -12.00 11.35
N ASN A 860 -36.46 -13.32 11.22
CA ASN A 860 -36.60 -14.21 12.37
C ASN A 860 -35.33 -14.28 13.24
N TYR A 861 -34.16 -14.31 12.60
CA TYR A 861 -32.88 -14.25 13.30
C TYR A 861 -32.71 -12.95 14.10
N LEU A 862 -33.11 -11.81 13.55
CA LEU A 862 -32.97 -10.50 14.19
C LEU A 862 -33.83 -10.36 15.45
N VAL A 863 -35.07 -10.88 15.44
CA VAL A 863 -35.93 -10.94 16.64
C VAL A 863 -35.23 -11.69 17.77
N LEU A 864 -34.75 -12.90 17.48
CA LEU A 864 -34.06 -13.75 18.46
C LEU A 864 -32.72 -13.15 18.91
N LEU A 865 -32.03 -12.43 18.01
CA LEU A 865 -30.80 -11.72 18.33
C LEU A 865 -31.06 -10.56 19.30
N GLY A 866 -32.16 -9.81 19.12
CA GLY A 866 -32.59 -8.75 20.03
C GLY A 866 -32.84 -9.27 21.44
N ILE A 867 -33.57 -10.37 21.56
CA ILE A 867 -33.80 -11.07 22.84
C ILE A 867 -32.48 -11.54 23.43
N ARG A 868 -31.59 -12.15 22.64
CA ARG A 868 -30.25 -12.57 23.10
C ARG A 868 -29.43 -11.40 23.63
N GLN A 869 -29.47 -10.23 22.97
CA GLN A 869 -28.75 -9.05 23.46
C GLN A 869 -29.39 -8.52 24.74
N THR A 870 -30.71 -8.44 24.80
CA THR A 870 -31.44 -8.07 26.02
C THR A 870 -31.07 -8.98 27.20
N CYS A 871 -31.06 -10.30 27.01
CA CYS A 871 -30.57 -11.24 28.02
C CYS A 871 -29.14 -10.92 28.45
N ARG A 872 -28.25 -10.64 27.49
CA ARG A 872 -26.85 -10.31 27.78
C ARG A 872 -26.72 -9.02 28.59
N TYR A 873 -27.41 -7.93 28.22
CA TYR A 873 -27.38 -6.67 28.96
C TYR A 873 -27.94 -6.81 30.37
N GLN A 874 -28.92 -7.70 30.56
CA GLN A 874 -29.48 -8.03 31.89
C GLN A 874 -28.73 -9.14 32.65
N ASN A 875 -27.56 -9.60 32.17
CA ASN A 875 -26.79 -10.72 32.74
C ASN A 875 -27.60 -12.04 32.90
N LYS A 876 -28.56 -12.28 32.01
CA LYS A 876 -29.38 -13.49 31.92
C LYS A 876 -28.83 -14.45 30.86
N SER A 877 -28.92 -15.75 31.12
CA SER A 877 -28.53 -16.79 30.16
C SER A 877 -29.61 -16.94 29.08
N PHE A 878 -29.29 -16.54 27.85
CA PHE A 878 -30.17 -16.72 26.69
C PHE A 878 -30.55 -18.19 26.47
N PHE A 879 -29.60 -19.11 26.65
CA PHE A 879 -29.86 -20.54 26.53
C PHE A 879 -30.90 -21.00 27.55
N SER A 880 -30.75 -20.60 28.81
CA SER A 880 -31.63 -21.01 29.90
C SER A 880 -33.03 -20.41 29.74
N PHE A 881 -33.14 -19.19 29.23
CA PHE A 881 -34.41 -18.54 28.90
C PHE A 881 -35.14 -19.30 27.78
N LEU A 882 -34.45 -19.62 26.68
CA LEU A 882 -35.05 -20.42 25.60
C LEU A 882 -35.45 -21.84 26.06
N PHE A 883 -34.69 -22.44 26.97
CA PHE A 883 -34.96 -23.78 27.50
C PHE A 883 -36.10 -23.84 28.52
N SER A 884 -36.45 -22.71 29.16
CA SER A 884 -37.51 -22.67 30.18
C SER A 884 -38.90 -22.51 29.60
N GLU A 885 -39.02 -22.17 28.31
CA GLU A 885 -40.30 -21.86 27.63
C GLU A 885 -40.98 -20.56 28.12
N ASP A 886 -40.36 -19.84 29.07
CA ASP A 886 -40.85 -18.55 29.56
C ASP A 886 -40.82 -17.49 28.47
N THR A 887 -41.86 -16.66 28.36
CA THR A 887 -41.95 -15.54 27.42
C THR A 887 -41.72 -14.18 28.08
N ASP A 888 -41.73 -14.11 29.40
CA ASP A 888 -41.47 -12.89 30.17
C ASP A 888 -39.99 -12.84 30.57
N LEU A 889 -39.23 -12.00 29.87
CA LEU A 889 -37.80 -11.87 30.10
C LEU A 889 -37.50 -11.22 31.45
N ASP A 890 -38.31 -10.29 31.94
CA ASP A 890 -38.02 -9.53 33.16
C ASP A 890 -38.25 -10.37 34.41
N ASN A 891 -39.33 -11.15 34.44
CA ASN A 891 -39.63 -12.07 35.54
C ASN A 891 -38.80 -13.36 35.53
N PHE A 892 -38.13 -13.67 34.41
CA PHE A 892 -37.27 -14.84 34.30
C PHE A 892 -36.10 -14.80 35.30
N LYS A 893 -36.06 -15.77 36.21
CA LYS A 893 -34.94 -16.02 37.13
C LYS A 893 -34.27 -17.36 36.78
N PRO A 894 -32.95 -17.39 36.54
CA PRO A 894 -32.26 -18.66 36.29
C PRO A 894 -32.36 -19.56 37.53
N ARG A 895 -32.55 -20.87 37.33
CA ARG A 895 -32.48 -21.86 38.43
C ARG A 895 -31.17 -21.66 39.20
N LYS A 896 -31.26 -21.30 40.49
CA LYS A 896 -30.09 -21.04 41.34
C LYS A 896 -29.15 -22.25 41.34
N SER A 897 -27.96 -22.08 40.78
CA SER A 897 -26.84 -22.98 41.03
C SER A 897 -26.49 -22.93 42.52
N ARG A 898 -26.38 -24.09 43.18
CA ARG A 898 -26.00 -24.22 44.61
C ARG A 898 -24.64 -23.57 44.95
N HIS A 899 -23.85 -23.14 43.96
CA HIS A 899 -22.54 -22.52 44.17
C HIS A 899 -22.58 -21.07 44.70
N ASN A 900 -23.68 -20.35 44.53
CA ASN A 900 -23.76 -18.92 44.96
C ASN A 900 -24.05 -18.72 46.47
N LYS A 901 -24.08 -19.78 47.29
CA LYS A 901 -24.26 -19.64 48.74
C LYS A 901 -22.95 -19.41 49.53
N LYS A 902 -21.78 -19.60 48.92
CA LYS A 902 -20.47 -19.47 49.62
C LYS A 902 -19.73 -18.14 49.40
N GLN A 903 -20.14 -17.28 48.48
CA GLN A 903 -19.47 -15.99 48.21
C GLN A 903 -20.08 -14.78 48.93
N LYS A 904 -21.04 -14.99 49.84
CA LYS A 904 -21.68 -13.90 50.62
C LYS A 904 -21.15 -13.75 52.06
N LEU A 905 -20.04 -14.41 52.40
CA LEU A 905 -19.48 -14.46 53.77
C LEU A 905 -18.03 -13.97 53.89
N THR A 906 -17.47 -13.36 52.85
CA THR A 906 -16.13 -12.77 52.90
C THR A 906 -16.16 -11.45 52.16
N TYR A 907 -16.52 -10.39 52.86
CA TYR A 907 -16.13 -8.98 52.70
C TYR A 907 -17.03 -8.20 53.68
N SER A 908 -16.72 -8.39 54.97
CA SER A 908 -16.94 -7.39 56.01
C SER A 908 -15.81 -6.38 55.91
#